data_AF-A0A0U5G3U8-F1
#
_entry.id   AF-A0A0U5G3U8-F1
#
_cell.length_a   1.000
_cell.length_b   1.000
_cell.length_c   1.000
_cell.angle_alpha   90.00
_cell.angle_beta   90.00
_cell.angle_gamma   90.00
#
_symmetry.space_group_name_H-M   'P 1'
#
loop_
_entity.id
_entity.type
_entity.pdbx_description
1 polymer ?
#
loop_
_entity_poly.entity_id
_entity_poly.type
_entity_poly.pdbx_seq_one_letter_code
_entity_poly.pdbx_strand_id
1 'polypeptide(L)'
;MPQAKDTRSVDAVLVSLTREEKVLLLAGSSFWETTAIPAKSIPSIKLSDGPNGVRGAAMKGGPTSTCFPCAVSLAATWNMGSVREVGKALGEEAKTKGANLLLGPTVCPHRHPLGGRNFESFSEDPYLAGTMASAYIDGLQGEGIGSAIKHFAANEQETFRNIVDVAVSARALREIYLRPFEIAINQAKPWALMTAYNSVNGSHADCNEMLLRDILRREWKWDGLVISDWGGSTSLIESLGAGLDLEMPGPPTIRKPEAILRALETGQISESLVDDRVRAVLQLVARTTGFGPQQQYEEYADDKTSHRELIRRLGSEGIVLLKNDDGILPLNLARPGAQTTKVALLGFADEELIHGGGSAAVNAHYRVTPAEGLKKALEHCNVEFECVKAHTLRKLPPMVDNVTNKERNPGWDIEFLHSQTSNTLPCLTQPLYIPTVPGNEGLAIRAATTFCPPSSGRHYISLSGLGPSSLLINGKEVYRQAGNCPDLMAFILSSYADVPVQYDFVAGQLYHIEVVSHPLEAYNGPAFMNGRDGFSVGFMLQSNREANLLAEAVAVAVRSDIAIVFTGNTAEWEAEGQDQVSFHLPRDGSQDRLVSAVAAANGNTIVVNCTGVPVAMPWINEIKALVQAWFPGQEAGNSIADILVGNRCPSGKLPVTFPRAIEDAPAFGNFPGGFDHDGRACVRYEEGVFVGYRFYDHGPEQREKVLFPFGYGLSYTSFTLCDISLSVFEDDHDDPVQVHVTVSNIGNRRGTETIQVYVGHALHSEEHPWKTLVAFAQVPLYPGESRATTLAFTRRDFAHFDESSGRWIIAAGEYRVHVGTSVVDIAGTERLVMRESM
;
A
#
# COMPACT_ATOMS: atom_id res chain seq x y z
N MET A 1 -18.34 -33.42 15.78
CA MET A 1 -17.30 -33.73 16.79
C MET A 1 -16.02 -33.09 16.31
N PRO A 2 -15.22 -32.40 17.14
CA PRO A 2 -13.90 -31.98 16.71
C PRO A 2 -13.08 -33.24 16.44
N GLN A 3 -12.67 -33.46 15.19
CA GLN A 3 -11.73 -34.54 14.86
C GLN A 3 -10.44 -34.29 15.65
N ALA A 4 -9.91 -35.35 16.28
CA ALA A 4 -8.69 -35.26 17.07
C ALA A 4 -7.57 -34.68 16.19
N LYS A 5 -7.00 -33.54 16.61
CA LYS A 5 -5.81 -32.97 15.95
C LYS A 5 -4.68 -34.00 16.04
N ASP A 6 -4.02 -34.23 14.91
CA ASP A 6 -2.85 -35.09 14.84
C ASP A 6 -1.70 -34.45 15.65
N THR A 7 -1.13 -35.21 16.58
CA THR A 7 -0.10 -34.73 17.53
C THR A 7 1.33 -34.98 17.03
N ARG A 8 1.51 -35.43 15.79
CA ARG A 8 2.86 -35.62 15.22
C ARG A 8 3.63 -34.30 15.17
N SER A 9 4.92 -34.36 15.47
CA SER A 9 5.84 -33.23 15.27
C SER A 9 6.10 -33.00 13.78
N VAL A 10 6.53 -31.79 13.41
CA VAL A 10 6.95 -31.45 12.05
C VAL A 10 7.97 -32.45 11.51
N ASP A 11 8.99 -32.81 12.30
CA ASP A 11 10.02 -33.76 11.87
C ASP A 11 9.47 -35.17 11.65
N ALA A 12 8.49 -35.61 12.47
CA ALA A 12 7.84 -36.90 12.26
C ALA A 12 7.03 -36.94 10.96
N VAL A 13 6.36 -35.83 10.61
CA VAL A 13 5.66 -35.70 9.33
C VAL A 13 6.66 -35.66 8.18
N LEU A 14 7.73 -34.89 8.29
CA LEU A 14 8.78 -34.76 7.27
C LEU A 14 9.43 -36.12 6.92
N VAL A 15 9.78 -36.91 7.94
CA VAL A 15 10.34 -38.27 7.75
C VAL A 15 9.35 -39.22 7.09
N SER A 16 8.05 -38.99 7.26
CA SER A 16 7.00 -39.84 6.67
C SER A 16 6.75 -39.58 5.18
N LEU A 17 7.24 -38.46 4.63
CA LEU A 17 7.02 -38.05 3.24
C LEU A 17 7.97 -38.81 2.30
N THR A 18 7.45 -39.23 1.15
CA THR A 18 8.32 -39.65 0.04
C THR A 18 9.04 -38.45 -0.56
N ARG A 19 10.06 -38.72 -1.37
CA ARG A 19 10.78 -37.68 -2.11
C ARG A 19 9.84 -36.85 -2.97
N GLU A 20 8.92 -37.50 -3.68
CA GLU A 20 7.95 -36.85 -4.57
C GLU A 20 6.95 -36.00 -3.77
N GLU A 21 6.48 -36.49 -2.61
CA GLU A 21 5.60 -35.72 -1.72
C GLU A 21 6.31 -34.46 -1.18
N LYS A 22 7.60 -34.55 -0.84
CA LYS A 22 8.41 -33.39 -0.41
C LYS A 22 8.51 -32.34 -1.53
N VAL A 23 8.81 -32.78 -2.75
CA VAL A 23 8.94 -31.90 -3.92
C VAL A 23 7.65 -31.12 -4.20
N LEU A 24 6.48 -31.77 -4.05
CA LEU A 24 5.17 -31.13 -4.24
C LEU A 24 4.89 -29.98 -3.26
N LEU A 25 5.51 -29.97 -2.09
CA LEU A 25 5.32 -28.94 -1.06
C LEU A 25 6.15 -27.68 -1.30
N LEU A 26 7.06 -27.66 -2.28
CA LEU A 26 7.97 -26.54 -2.55
C LEU A 26 7.39 -25.44 -3.46
N ALA A 27 6.14 -25.62 -3.89
CA ALA A 27 5.40 -24.64 -4.67
C ALA A 27 3.89 -24.69 -4.37
N GLY A 28 3.19 -23.61 -4.72
CA GLY A 28 1.73 -23.54 -4.69
C GLY A 28 1.08 -24.57 -5.63
N SER A 29 -0.13 -25.01 -5.27
CA SER A 29 -0.99 -25.84 -6.11
C SER A 29 -1.92 -25.00 -7.00
N SER A 30 -2.27 -23.79 -6.53
CA SER A 30 -3.09 -22.82 -7.24
C SER A 30 -2.57 -21.40 -7.00
N PHE A 31 -3.30 -20.40 -7.48
CA PHE A 31 -2.94 -19.00 -7.26
C PHE A 31 -2.86 -18.63 -5.77
N TRP A 32 -3.62 -19.31 -4.90
CA TRP A 32 -3.78 -18.94 -3.50
C TRP A 32 -3.48 -20.06 -2.51
N GLU A 33 -3.19 -21.27 -2.96
CA GLU A 33 -3.16 -22.44 -2.08
C GLU A 33 -1.84 -23.20 -2.21
N THR A 34 -1.34 -23.68 -1.08
CA THR A 34 -0.24 -24.66 -1.07
C THR A 34 -0.72 -26.04 -1.50
N THR A 35 0.20 -26.96 -1.73
CA THR A 35 -0.16 -28.35 -2.05
C THR A 35 -0.56 -29.11 -0.79
N ALA A 36 -1.71 -29.79 -0.82
CA ALA A 36 -2.13 -30.74 0.22
C ALA A 36 -1.55 -32.14 -0.05
N ILE A 37 -1.24 -32.89 1.02
CA ILE A 37 -0.91 -34.32 0.98
C ILE A 37 -1.85 -35.08 1.91
N PRO A 38 -3.09 -35.41 1.45
CA PRO A 38 -4.11 -36.01 2.31
C PRO A 38 -3.69 -37.35 2.94
N ALA A 39 -2.91 -38.16 2.23
CA ALA A 39 -2.40 -39.44 2.72
C ALA A 39 -1.48 -39.30 3.95
N LYS A 40 -0.95 -38.10 4.20
CA LYS A 40 -0.08 -37.76 5.32
C LYS A 40 -0.72 -36.74 6.26
N SER A 41 -2.01 -36.47 6.11
CA SER A 41 -2.75 -35.46 6.90
C SER A 41 -2.12 -34.06 6.82
N ILE A 42 -1.59 -33.69 5.66
CA ILE A 42 -1.09 -32.32 5.41
C ILE A 42 -2.18 -31.58 4.62
N PRO A 43 -2.91 -30.65 5.24
CA PRO A 43 -3.86 -29.80 4.53
C PRO A 43 -3.13 -28.74 3.70
N SER A 44 -3.83 -28.22 2.70
CA SER A 44 -3.48 -26.98 2.01
C SER A 44 -3.67 -25.79 2.94
N ILE A 45 -2.76 -24.83 2.83
CA ILE A 45 -2.82 -23.50 3.43
C ILE A 45 -3.30 -22.54 2.37
N LYS A 46 -4.35 -21.79 2.71
CA LYS A 46 -4.86 -20.72 1.85
C LYS A 46 -4.22 -19.39 2.21
N LEU A 47 -3.67 -18.72 1.21
CA LEU A 47 -3.08 -17.40 1.25
C LEU A 47 -4.09 -16.39 0.69
N SER A 48 -4.07 -15.16 1.20
CA SER A 48 -4.87 -14.06 0.65
C SER A 48 -4.11 -12.76 0.82
N ASP A 49 -4.23 -11.85 -0.15
CA ASP A 49 -3.95 -10.44 0.10
C ASP A 49 -5.01 -9.85 1.04
N GLY A 50 -4.75 -8.74 1.73
CA GLY A 50 -3.51 -7.99 1.81
C GLY A 50 -3.51 -7.03 3.01
N PRO A 51 -2.68 -5.99 3.04
CA PRO A 51 -2.33 -5.28 4.28
C PRO A 51 -3.44 -4.43 4.91
N ASN A 52 -4.57 -4.20 4.24
CA ASN A 52 -5.67 -3.34 4.70
C ASN A 52 -7.06 -3.94 4.43
N GLY A 53 -7.14 -5.25 4.26
CA GLY A 53 -8.38 -6.01 4.08
C GLY A 53 -8.08 -7.42 3.55
N VAL A 54 -9.04 -8.35 3.61
CA VAL A 54 -8.81 -9.72 3.12
C VAL A 54 -9.60 -9.98 1.84
N ARG A 55 -8.92 -10.00 0.69
CA ARG A 55 -9.58 -10.09 -0.62
C ARG A 55 -10.24 -11.45 -0.87
N GLY A 56 -9.63 -12.54 -0.41
CA GLY A 56 -10.03 -13.90 -0.75
C GLY A 56 -9.46 -14.36 -2.10
N ALA A 57 -10.02 -15.45 -2.63
CA ALA A 57 -9.48 -16.15 -3.79
C ALA A 57 -9.86 -15.52 -5.14
N ALA A 58 -10.91 -14.71 -5.20
CA ALA A 58 -11.34 -14.06 -6.43
C ALA A 58 -10.58 -12.74 -6.65
N MET A 59 -9.96 -12.57 -7.82
CA MET A 59 -9.30 -11.31 -8.20
C MET A 59 -10.30 -10.15 -8.37
N LYS A 60 -11.52 -10.45 -8.82
CA LYS A 60 -12.60 -9.46 -8.99
C LYS A 60 -13.95 -10.11 -8.68
N GLY A 61 -14.84 -9.37 -8.02
CA GLY A 61 -16.24 -9.79 -7.79
C GLY A 61 -16.42 -10.91 -6.76
N GLY A 62 -15.41 -11.24 -5.96
CA GLY A 62 -15.55 -12.14 -4.80
C GLY A 62 -16.44 -11.55 -3.70
N PRO A 63 -16.74 -12.32 -2.64
CA PRO A 63 -17.48 -11.82 -1.48
C PRO A 63 -16.87 -10.54 -0.94
N THR A 64 -17.71 -9.60 -0.51
CA THR A 64 -17.22 -8.34 0.03
C THR A 64 -16.39 -8.55 1.31
N SER A 65 -15.51 -7.60 1.61
CA SER A 65 -14.56 -7.66 2.72
C SER A 65 -14.47 -6.31 3.43
N THR A 66 -14.06 -6.34 4.70
CA THR A 66 -13.75 -5.13 5.45
C THR A 66 -12.55 -4.40 4.84
N CYS A 67 -12.68 -3.10 4.55
CA CYS A 67 -11.60 -2.24 4.06
C CYS A 67 -11.15 -1.26 5.15
N PHE A 68 -9.98 -1.53 5.74
CA PHE A 68 -9.35 -0.73 6.79
C PHE A 68 -8.55 0.44 6.21
N PRO A 69 -8.19 1.44 7.04
CA PRO A 69 -7.26 2.49 6.62
C PRO A 69 -5.95 1.88 6.08
N CYS A 70 -5.38 2.49 5.04
CA CYS A 70 -4.10 2.05 4.49
C CYS A 70 -2.93 2.23 5.49
N ALA A 71 -1.81 1.57 5.27
CA ALA A 71 -0.71 1.53 6.24
C ALA A 71 -0.14 2.91 6.58
N VAL A 72 -0.02 3.82 5.61
CA VAL A 72 0.42 5.21 5.88
C VAL A 72 -0.60 5.97 6.75
N SER A 73 -1.91 5.72 6.57
CA SER A 73 -2.96 6.27 7.43
C SER A 73 -2.88 5.71 8.85
N LEU A 74 -2.61 4.42 8.99
CA LEU A 74 -2.39 3.77 10.28
C LEU A 74 -1.11 4.27 10.97
N ALA A 75 -0.02 4.45 10.23
CA ALA A 75 1.21 5.04 10.75
C ALA A 75 1.00 6.47 11.25
N ALA A 76 0.17 7.25 10.54
CA ALA A 76 -0.17 8.61 10.93
C ALA A 76 -0.91 8.68 12.28
N THR A 77 -1.45 7.57 12.79
CA THR A 77 -1.99 7.50 14.15
C THR A 77 -0.89 7.52 15.22
N TRP A 78 0.35 7.11 14.91
CA TRP A 78 1.41 6.94 15.91
C TRP A 78 0.99 6.09 17.13
N ASN A 79 0.08 5.13 16.92
CA ASN A 79 -0.53 4.33 17.97
C ASN A 79 -0.46 2.82 17.67
N MET A 80 0.49 2.14 18.32
CA MET A 80 0.62 0.68 18.22
C MET A 80 -0.64 -0.07 18.67
N GLY A 81 -1.35 0.44 19.68
CA GLY A 81 -2.58 -0.17 20.18
C GLY A 81 -3.66 -0.21 19.09
N SER A 82 -3.87 0.92 18.43
CA SER A 82 -4.79 1.03 17.28
C SER A 82 -4.40 0.08 16.14
N VAL A 83 -3.11 -0.02 15.80
CA VAL A 83 -2.65 -0.94 14.74
C VAL A 83 -2.80 -2.41 15.13
N ARG A 84 -2.59 -2.76 16.41
CA ARG A 84 -2.86 -4.11 16.93
C ARG A 84 -4.34 -4.48 16.82
N GLU A 85 -5.25 -3.55 17.10
CA GLU A 85 -6.69 -3.77 16.93
C GLU A 85 -7.06 -4.05 15.46
N VAL A 86 -6.42 -3.38 14.50
CA VAL A 86 -6.58 -3.67 13.07
C VAL A 86 -6.04 -5.04 12.72
N GLY A 87 -4.84 -5.40 13.20
CA GLY A 87 -4.29 -6.75 13.00
C GLY A 87 -5.24 -7.84 13.48
N LYS A 88 -5.84 -7.65 14.67
CA LYS A 88 -6.86 -8.56 15.19
C LYS A 88 -8.10 -8.63 14.28
N ALA A 89 -8.65 -7.48 13.90
CA ALA A 89 -9.83 -7.42 13.04
C ALA A 89 -9.59 -8.05 11.65
N LEU A 90 -8.38 -7.92 11.11
CA LEU A 90 -7.94 -8.61 9.90
C LEU A 90 -7.86 -10.13 10.09
N GLY A 91 -7.43 -10.60 11.26
CA GLY A 91 -7.47 -12.02 11.61
C GLY A 91 -8.89 -12.57 11.68
N GLU A 92 -9.84 -11.77 12.19
CA GLU A 92 -11.26 -12.11 12.14
C GLU A 92 -11.80 -12.13 10.71
N GLU A 93 -11.46 -11.15 9.88
CA GLU A 93 -11.85 -11.08 8.47
C GLU A 93 -11.25 -12.23 7.66
N ALA A 94 -10.00 -12.63 7.94
CA ALA A 94 -9.32 -13.73 7.25
C ALA A 94 -10.05 -15.07 7.45
N LYS A 95 -10.63 -15.27 8.63
CA LYS A 95 -11.47 -16.44 8.91
C LYS A 95 -12.68 -16.47 7.99
N THR A 96 -13.31 -15.34 7.65
CA THR A 96 -14.46 -15.25 6.73
C THR A 96 -14.13 -15.66 5.29
N LYS A 97 -12.84 -15.62 4.93
CA LYS A 97 -12.31 -16.04 3.62
C LYS A 97 -11.60 -17.39 3.67
N GLY A 98 -11.54 -18.03 4.84
CA GLY A 98 -10.82 -19.29 5.05
C GLY A 98 -9.31 -19.18 4.85
N ALA A 99 -8.78 -17.95 4.88
CA ALA A 99 -7.35 -17.71 4.71
C ALA A 99 -6.61 -18.06 6.00
N ASN A 100 -5.45 -18.69 5.86
CA ASN A 100 -4.58 -19.10 6.97
C ASN A 100 -3.34 -18.20 7.08
N LEU A 101 -2.96 -17.56 5.97
CA LEU A 101 -1.83 -16.65 5.87
C LEU A 101 -2.26 -15.40 5.11
N LEU A 102 -2.08 -14.23 5.72
CA LEU A 102 -2.34 -12.94 5.09
C LEU A 102 -1.03 -12.35 4.53
N LEU A 103 -1.07 -11.87 3.29
CA LEU A 103 0.07 -11.29 2.58
C LEU A 103 0.27 -9.82 2.96
N GLY A 104 0.71 -9.61 4.19
CA GLY A 104 1.01 -8.30 4.75
C GLY A 104 1.50 -8.42 6.21
N PRO A 105 1.95 -7.32 6.82
CA PRO A 105 1.88 -5.96 6.28
C PRO A 105 3.02 -5.65 5.30
N THR A 106 2.87 -4.57 4.53
CA THR A 106 3.91 -4.04 3.65
C THR A 106 4.73 -2.98 4.40
N VAL A 107 6.06 -3.07 4.34
CA VAL A 107 6.97 -2.27 5.19
C VAL A 107 8.12 -1.59 4.41
N CYS A 108 8.02 -1.50 3.08
CA CYS A 108 9.01 -0.80 2.26
C CYS A 108 9.07 0.68 2.65
N PRO A 109 10.22 1.24 3.05
CA PRO A 109 10.33 2.64 3.43
C PRO A 109 9.96 3.60 2.28
N HIS A 110 9.33 4.72 2.61
CA HIS A 110 8.99 5.75 1.59
C HIS A 110 10.26 6.51 1.17
N ARG A 111 11.01 5.95 0.21
CA ARG A 111 12.27 6.54 -0.28
C ARG A 111 12.05 7.81 -1.10
N HIS A 112 11.01 7.82 -1.93
CA HIS A 112 10.72 8.91 -2.87
C HIS A 112 9.20 9.16 -2.95
N PRO A 113 8.73 10.43 -3.05
CA PRO A 113 7.30 10.74 -3.06
C PRO A 113 6.51 10.08 -4.20
N LEU A 114 7.16 9.73 -5.30
CA LEU A 114 6.49 9.12 -6.46
C LEU A 114 6.28 7.61 -6.36
N GLY A 115 6.70 6.95 -5.28
CA GLY A 115 6.56 5.49 -5.13
C GLY A 115 5.11 5.02 -5.25
N GLY A 116 4.84 4.09 -6.17
CA GLY A 116 3.49 3.63 -6.52
C GLY A 116 2.71 2.97 -5.38
N ARG A 117 3.42 2.34 -4.45
CA ARG A 117 2.86 1.60 -3.30
C ARG A 117 3.17 2.22 -1.95
N ASN A 118 3.59 3.49 -1.92
CA ASN A 118 3.81 4.20 -0.67
C ASN A 118 2.55 4.18 0.22
N PHE A 119 1.34 4.30 -0.33
CA PHE A 119 0.09 4.15 0.45
C PHE A 119 0.00 2.82 1.23
N GLU A 120 0.62 1.76 0.70
CA GLU A 120 0.56 0.41 1.23
C GLU A 120 1.59 0.18 2.35
N SER A 121 2.59 1.05 2.46
CA SER A 121 3.64 1.02 3.49
C SER A 121 3.43 2.09 4.57
N PHE A 122 4.05 1.89 5.74
CA PHE A 122 3.82 2.76 6.90
C PHE A 122 4.50 4.13 6.84
N SER A 123 5.81 4.22 6.54
CA SER A 123 6.60 5.42 6.87
C SER A 123 7.90 5.51 6.06
N GLU A 124 8.49 6.71 6.01
CA GLU A 124 9.89 6.91 5.60
C GLU A 124 10.87 6.52 6.73
N ASP A 125 10.39 6.50 7.98
CA ASP A 125 11.17 6.14 9.14
C ASP A 125 11.10 4.64 9.45
N PRO A 126 12.24 3.94 9.48
CA PRO A 126 12.27 2.50 9.69
C PRO A 126 11.88 2.07 11.11
N TYR A 127 12.08 2.91 12.12
CA TYR A 127 11.66 2.59 13.49
C TYR A 127 10.14 2.64 13.61
N LEU A 128 9.52 3.71 13.10
CA LEU A 128 8.05 3.82 13.05
C LEU A 128 7.45 2.67 12.22
N ALA A 129 7.99 2.41 11.01
CA ALA A 129 7.49 1.34 10.15
C ALA A 129 7.59 -0.04 10.81
N GLY A 130 8.75 -0.38 11.37
CA GLY A 130 8.96 -1.66 12.05
C GLY A 130 8.06 -1.83 13.26
N THR A 131 7.91 -0.80 14.08
CA THR A 131 7.09 -0.82 15.29
C THR A 131 5.60 -0.97 14.98
N MET A 132 5.10 -0.29 13.94
CA MET A 132 3.72 -0.45 13.47
C MET A 132 3.49 -1.85 12.88
N ALA A 133 4.44 -2.35 12.10
CA ALA A 133 4.37 -3.71 11.56
C ALA A 133 4.34 -4.77 12.68
N SER A 134 5.16 -4.62 13.72
CA SER A 134 5.13 -5.50 14.90
C SER A 134 3.74 -5.57 15.52
N ALA A 135 3.10 -4.42 15.75
CA ALA A 135 1.76 -4.36 16.33
C ALA A 135 0.69 -5.02 15.44
N TYR A 136 0.76 -4.78 14.12
CA TYR A 136 -0.10 -5.43 13.13
C TYR A 136 0.03 -6.95 13.19
N ILE A 137 1.27 -7.45 13.15
CA ILE A 137 1.59 -8.88 13.10
C ILE A 137 1.14 -9.57 14.39
N ASP A 138 1.40 -8.95 15.54
CA ASP A 138 0.99 -9.43 16.86
C ASP A 138 -0.54 -9.58 16.95
N GLY A 139 -1.29 -8.57 16.51
CA GLY A 139 -2.76 -8.63 16.45
C GLY A 139 -3.28 -9.74 15.54
N LEU A 140 -2.71 -9.88 14.34
CA LEU A 140 -3.13 -10.87 13.35
C LEU A 140 -2.83 -12.31 13.80
N GLN A 141 -1.61 -12.57 14.28
CA GLN A 141 -1.19 -13.89 14.72
C GLN A 141 -1.87 -14.32 16.02
N GLY A 142 -2.28 -13.36 16.86
CA GLY A 142 -3.14 -13.60 18.02
C GLY A 142 -4.48 -14.27 17.67
N GLU A 143 -4.97 -14.09 16.43
CA GLU A 143 -6.19 -14.71 15.93
C GLU A 143 -5.96 -16.08 15.25
N GLY A 144 -4.73 -16.58 15.26
CA GLY A 144 -4.34 -17.86 14.64
C GLY A 144 -4.11 -17.77 13.13
N ILE A 145 -3.94 -16.55 12.59
CA ILE A 145 -3.68 -16.28 11.17
C ILE A 145 -2.24 -15.81 11.02
N GLY A 146 -1.47 -16.45 10.13
CA GLY A 146 -0.08 -16.05 9.91
C GLY A 146 0.05 -14.74 9.14
N SER A 147 1.12 -13.99 9.40
CA SER A 147 1.54 -12.85 8.58
C SER A 147 2.67 -13.26 7.63
N ALA A 148 2.61 -12.78 6.39
CA ALA A 148 3.75 -12.70 5.48
C ALA A 148 4.17 -11.23 5.28
N ILE A 149 5.10 -10.76 6.11
CA ILE A 149 5.65 -9.40 6.00
C ILE A 149 6.37 -9.21 4.65
N LYS A 150 6.17 -8.06 3.98
CA LYS A 150 6.62 -7.86 2.58
C LYS A 150 7.10 -6.44 2.25
N HIS A 151 7.93 -6.23 1.22
CA HIS A 151 8.60 -7.21 0.36
C HIS A 151 10.10 -7.17 0.64
N PHE A 152 10.71 -8.31 0.93
CA PHE A 152 12.08 -8.41 1.41
C PHE A 152 13.06 -8.61 0.25
N ALA A 153 13.87 -7.63 -0.15
CA ALA A 153 13.96 -6.27 0.38
C ALA A 153 14.24 -5.25 -0.73
N ALA A 154 14.19 -3.97 -0.37
CA ALA A 154 14.47 -2.83 -1.23
C ALA A 154 13.54 -2.70 -2.46
N ASN A 155 12.23 -2.86 -2.24
CA ASN A 155 11.20 -2.75 -3.27
C ASN A 155 10.45 -1.41 -3.13
N GLU A 156 11.18 -0.29 -3.23
CA GLU A 156 10.63 1.07 -3.01
C GLU A 156 10.17 1.76 -4.31
N GLN A 157 10.11 1.04 -5.43
CA GLN A 157 9.60 1.54 -6.71
C GLN A 157 8.88 0.44 -7.48
N GLU A 158 7.86 0.81 -8.25
CA GLU A 158 7.15 -0.12 -9.13
C GLU A 158 7.78 -0.19 -10.52
N THR A 159 8.33 0.93 -10.99
CA THR A 159 8.97 1.00 -12.30
C THR A 159 10.13 0.01 -12.37
N PHE A 160 10.08 -0.89 -13.36
CA PHE A 160 11.07 -1.95 -13.58
C PHE A 160 11.23 -2.96 -12.41
N ARG A 161 10.29 -3.05 -11.46
CA ARG A 161 10.43 -3.87 -10.24
C ARG A 161 10.87 -5.33 -10.46
N ASN A 162 10.53 -5.93 -11.60
CA ASN A 162 10.91 -7.31 -11.94
C ASN A 162 12.34 -7.48 -12.46
N ILE A 163 13.01 -6.40 -12.88
CA ILE A 163 14.30 -6.46 -13.60
C ILE A 163 15.34 -5.48 -13.05
N VAL A 164 14.94 -4.52 -12.22
CA VAL A 164 15.84 -3.51 -11.68
C VAL A 164 16.80 -4.14 -10.66
N ASP A 165 18.08 -3.81 -10.79
CA ASP A 165 19.07 -4.06 -9.76
C ASP A 165 19.26 -2.81 -8.89
N VAL A 166 18.99 -2.97 -7.60
CA VAL A 166 19.15 -1.92 -6.60
C VAL A 166 20.56 -2.00 -6.03
N ALA A 167 21.39 -1.02 -6.37
CA ALA A 167 22.71 -0.83 -5.80
C ALA A 167 22.60 0.03 -4.53
N VAL A 168 22.85 -0.59 -3.37
CA VAL A 168 22.68 0.01 -2.05
C VAL A 168 23.82 -0.38 -1.12
N SER A 169 24.34 0.58 -0.35
CA SER A 169 25.40 0.31 0.64
C SER A 169 24.91 -0.62 1.75
N ALA A 170 25.82 -1.37 2.37
CA ALA A 170 25.47 -2.26 3.47
C ALA A 170 24.89 -1.46 4.64
N ARG A 171 25.42 -0.26 4.88
CA ARG A 171 24.91 0.65 5.92
C ARG A 171 23.47 1.08 5.66
N ALA A 172 23.16 1.58 4.47
CA ALA A 172 21.80 2.01 4.13
C ALA A 172 20.83 0.83 4.12
N LEU A 173 21.24 -0.32 3.57
CA LEU A 173 20.47 -1.55 3.58
C LEU A 173 20.10 -1.96 5.02
N ARG A 174 21.04 -1.88 5.96
CA ARG A 174 20.84 -2.25 7.37
C ARG A 174 20.04 -1.24 8.18
N GLU A 175 20.31 0.04 8.00
CA GLU A 175 19.70 1.12 8.80
C GLU A 175 18.31 1.52 8.32
N ILE A 176 18.01 1.38 7.03
CA ILE A 176 16.76 1.85 6.43
C ILE A 176 15.90 0.68 5.95
N TYR A 177 16.39 -0.13 5.03
CA TYR A 177 15.53 -1.03 4.25
C TYR A 177 15.25 -2.37 4.95
N LEU A 178 16.22 -2.89 5.70
CA LEU A 178 16.07 -4.12 6.49
C LEU A 178 15.56 -3.87 7.91
N ARG A 179 15.73 -2.64 8.42
CA ARG A 179 15.42 -2.30 9.81
C ARG A 179 13.95 -2.53 10.19
N PRO A 180 12.93 -2.23 9.35
CA PRO A 180 11.54 -2.56 9.66
C PRO A 180 11.31 -4.07 9.84
N PHE A 181 11.92 -4.89 8.97
CA PHE A 181 11.85 -6.34 9.04
C PHE A 181 12.55 -6.88 10.29
N GLU A 182 13.74 -6.36 10.61
CA GLU A 182 14.48 -6.73 11.82
C GLU A 182 13.66 -6.49 13.09
N ILE A 183 13.06 -5.30 13.21
CA ILE A 183 12.20 -4.92 14.34
C ILE A 183 11.00 -5.88 14.44
N ALA A 184 10.28 -6.09 13.34
CA ALA A 184 9.11 -6.96 13.29
C ALA A 184 9.44 -8.42 13.60
N ILE A 185 10.56 -8.94 13.08
CA ILE A 185 11.04 -10.29 13.35
C ILE A 185 11.38 -10.47 14.83
N ASN A 186 12.09 -9.52 15.42
CA ASN A 186 12.49 -9.60 16.82
C ASN A 186 11.29 -9.49 17.77
N GLN A 187 10.34 -8.60 17.48
CA GLN A 187 9.23 -8.28 18.39
C GLN A 187 7.98 -9.15 18.18
N ALA A 188 7.63 -9.47 16.93
CA ALA A 188 6.35 -10.12 16.60
C ALA A 188 6.51 -11.48 15.89
N LYS A 189 7.71 -11.82 15.40
CA LYS A 189 8.05 -13.12 14.79
C LYS A 189 7.01 -13.54 13.73
N PRO A 190 6.94 -12.83 12.59
CA PRO A 190 6.00 -13.19 11.53
C PRO A 190 6.25 -14.62 11.08
N TRP A 191 5.18 -15.36 10.82
CA TRP A 191 5.27 -16.79 10.46
C TRP A 191 5.76 -17.00 9.03
N ALA A 192 5.65 -15.98 8.17
CA ALA A 192 6.22 -15.96 6.84
C ALA A 192 6.80 -14.58 6.50
N LEU A 193 7.59 -14.55 5.43
CA LEU A 193 8.16 -13.34 4.83
C LEU A 193 8.14 -13.53 3.32
N MET A 194 7.73 -12.51 2.59
CA MET A 194 7.68 -12.52 1.13
C MET A 194 8.89 -11.81 0.54
N THR A 195 9.61 -12.45 -0.38
CA THR A 195 10.73 -11.82 -1.08
C THR A 195 10.25 -10.73 -2.04
N ALA A 196 11.08 -9.75 -2.32
CA ALA A 196 10.82 -8.75 -3.36
C ALA A 196 11.01 -9.33 -4.79
N TYR A 197 10.57 -8.57 -5.79
CA TYR A 197 10.81 -8.88 -7.21
C TYR A 197 12.22 -8.49 -7.67
N ASN A 198 12.72 -7.36 -7.19
CA ASN A 198 13.94 -6.73 -7.69
C ASN A 198 15.21 -7.50 -7.27
N SER A 199 16.32 -7.15 -7.93
CA SER A 199 17.65 -7.50 -7.46
C SER A 199 18.15 -6.50 -6.44
N VAL A 200 19.00 -6.98 -5.52
CA VAL A 200 19.73 -6.16 -4.56
C VAL A 200 21.20 -6.51 -4.67
N ASN A 201 22.02 -5.54 -5.07
CA ASN A 201 23.46 -5.67 -5.26
C ASN A 201 23.83 -6.87 -6.16
N GLY A 202 23.14 -7.03 -7.29
CA GLY A 202 23.47 -7.99 -8.34
C GLY A 202 22.82 -9.37 -8.23
N SER A 203 21.92 -9.61 -7.27
CA SER A 203 21.17 -10.87 -7.14
C SER A 203 19.71 -10.63 -6.82
N HIS A 204 18.80 -11.33 -7.51
CA HIS A 204 17.37 -11.28 -7.23
C HIS A 204 17.09 -11.67 -5.77
N ALA A 205 16.15 -10.97 -5.14
CA ALA A 205 15.87 -11.18 -3.72
C ALA A 205 15.53 -12.64 -3.37
N ASP A 206 14.95 -13.40 -4.31
CA ASP A 206 14.59 -14.81 -4.16
C ASP A 206 15.80 -15.77 -4.14
N CYS A 207 16.94 -15.36 -4.71
CA CYS A 207 18.19 -16.12 -4.75
C CYS A 207 19.37 -15.42 -4.04
N ASN A 208 19.10 -14.34 -3.30
CA ASN A 208 20.13 -13.55 -2.63
C ASN A 208 20.56 -14.21 -1.31
N GLU A 209 21.71 -14.90 -1.33
CA GLU A 209 22.24 -15.61 -0.14
C GLU A 209 22.51 -14.68 1.05
N MET A 210 22.96 -13.45 0.78
CA MET A 210 23.22 -12.48 1.83
C MET A 210 21.92 -12.15 2.58
N LEU A 211 20.83 -11.86 1.85
CA LEU A 211 19.54 -11.57 2.45
C LEU A 211 18.93 -12.79 3.14
N LEU A 212 18.75 -13.89 2.41
CA LEU A 212 17.92 -15.01 2.86
C LEU A 212 18.67 -15.98 3.78
N ARG A 213 19.98 -16.18 3.60
CA ARG A 213 20.75 -17.13 4.42
C ARG A 213 21.52 -16.41 5.51
N ASP A 214 22.34 -15.44 5.13
CA ASP A 214 23.34 -14.87 6.04
C ASP A 214 22.70 -13.90 7.03
N ILE A 215 21.81 -13.02 6.59
CA ILE A 215 21.05 -12.13 7.48
C ILE A 215 19.89 -12.87 8.12
N LEU A 216 18.92 -13.33 7.32
CA LEU A 216 17.64 -13.79 7.85
C LEU A 216 17.76 -15.07 8.71
N ARG A 217 18.48 -16.09 8.23
CA ARG A 217 18.62 -17.37 8.96
C ARG A 217 19.79 -17.38 9.93
N ARG A 218 20.97 -16.87 9.55
CA ARG A 218 22.19 -16.96 10.37
C ARG A 218 22.32 -15.83 11.37
N GLU A 219 22.03 -14.59 11.01
CA GLU A 219 22.17 -13.46 11.95
C GLU A 219 20.92 -13.30 12.83
N TRP A 220 19.75 -13.14 12.21
CA TRP A 220 18.49 -12.91 12.93
C TRP A 220 17.87 -14.17 13.52
N LYS A 221 18.38 -15.36 13.15
CA LYS A 221 17.91 -16.67 13.63
C LYS A 221 16.40 -16.87 13.43
N TRP A 222 15.83 -16.26 12.40
CA TRP A 222 14.40 -16.39 12.11
C TRP A 222 14.09 -17.72 11.43
N ASP A 223 13.02 -18.36 11.86
CA ASP A 223 12.66 -19.74 11.49
C ASP A 223 11.32 -19.87 10.73
N GLY A 224 10.71 -18.75 10.31
CA GLY A 224 9.46 -18.78 9.54
C GLY A 224 9.65 -19.15 8.07
N LEU A 225 8.57 -19.09 7.27
CA LEU A 225 8.55 -19.48 5.86
C LEU A 225 8.93 -18.33 4.93
N VAL A 226 9.94 -18.50 4.06
CA VAL A 226 10.20 -17.56 2.95
C VAL A 226 9.37 -17.96 1.74
N ILE A 227 8.47 -17.08 1.31
CA ILE A 227 7.64 -17.25 0.11
C ILE A 227 8.10 -16.27 -0.97
N SER A 228 8.00 -16.65 -2.25
CA SER A 228 8.24 -15.68 -3.33
C SER A 228 7.08 -14.69 -3.40
N ASP A 229 7.33 -13.50 -3.93
CA ASP A 229 6.25 -12.74 -4.56
C ASP A 229 5.69 -13.53 -5.77
N TRP A 230 4.52 -13.14 -6.27
CA TRP A 230 3.79 -13.86 -7.30
C TRP A 230 4.55 -13.90 -8.64
N GLY A 231 5.14 -15.04 -8.95
CA GLY A 231 6.01 -15.21 -10.11
C GLY A 231 7.39 -14.57 -9.96
N GLY A 232 7.79 -14.23 -8.72
CA GLY A 232 9.09 -13.65 -8.38
C GLY A 232 10.20 -14.68 -8.17
N SER A 233 9.98 -15.97 -8.47
CA SER A 233 11.04 -16.97 -8.47
C SER A 233 11.82 -16.93 -9.78
N THR A 234 13.15 -16.80 -9.71
CA THR A 234 14.00 -16.62 -10.89
C THR A 234 14.88 -17.83 -11.21
N SER A 235 15.19 -18.66 -10.21
CA SER A 235 16.10 -19.80 -10.34
C SER A 235 15.59 -21.00 -9.55
N LEU A 236 15.88 -22.21 -10.04
CA LEU A 236 15.58 -23.43 -9.29
C LEU A 236 16.63 -23.65 -8.20
N ILE A 237 17.89 -23.76 -8.61
CA ILE A 237 18.98 -24.21 -7.75
C ILE A 237 19.41 -23.10 -6.79
N GLU A 238 19.61 -21.88 -7.30
CA GLU A 238 20.11 -20.76 -6.51
C GLU A 238 19.08 -20.34 -5.46
N SER A 239 17.80 -20.24 -5.82
CA SER A 239 16.75 -19.85 -4.88
C SER A 239 16.53 -20.89 -3.78
N LEU A 240 16.58 -22.20 -4.10
CA LEU A 240 16.56 -23.26 -3.08
C LEU A 240 17.77 -23.17 -2.14
N GLY A 241 18.96 -22.89 -2.69
CA GLY A 241 20.21 -22.75 -1.94
C GLY A 241 20.25 -21.52 -1.03
N ALA A 242 19.71 -20.39 -1.49
CA ALA A 242 19.65 -19.14 -0.75
C ALA A 242 18.65 -19.19 0.42
N GLY A 243 17.59 -20.00 0.30
CA GLY A 243 16.62 -20.22 1.37
C GLY A 243 15.19 -19.79 1.04
N LEU A 244 14.83 -19.64 -0.24
CA LEU A 244 13.43 -19.53 -0.66
C LEU A 244 12.72 -20.86 -0.42
N ASP A 245 11.71 -20.88 0.45
CA ASP A 245 11.05 -22.13 0.85
C ASP A 245 9.90 -22.51 -0.09
N LEU A 246 9.10 -21.53 -0.55
CA LEU A 246 7.89 -21.78 -1.36
C LEU A 246 7.82 -20.84 -2.58
N GLU A 247 7.68 -21.41 -3.79
CA GLU A 247 7.31 -20.66 -5.02
C GLU A 247 5.79 -20.44 -5.06
N MET A 248 5.38 -19.19 -5.30
CA MET A 248 3.99 -18.82 -5.59
C MET A 248 3.91 -18.00 -6.89
N PRO A 249 2.79 -18.03 -7.64
CA PRO A 249 1.64 -18.93 -7.48
C PRO A 249 1.89 -20.35 -8.02
N GLY A 250 0.95 -21.25 -7.77
CA GLY A 250 0.81 -22.51 -8.51
C GLY A 250 -0.03 -22.37 -9.80
N PRO A 251 0.11 -23.29 -10.76
CA PRO A 251 1.12 -24.36 -10.82
C PRO A 251 2.54 -23.79 -11.02
N PRO A 252 3.60 -24.46 -10.51
CA PRO A 252 4.95 -23.93 -10.55
C PRO A 252 5.47 -23.76 -11.97
N THR A 253 6.20 -22.67 -12.18
CA THR A 253 6.88 -22.38 -13.44
C THR A 253 8.36 -22.75 -13.39
N ILE A 254 9.00 -22.52 -12.23
CA ILE A 254 10.43 -22.80 -12.01
C ILE A 254 10.62 -24.15 -11.31
N ARG A 255 9.92 -24.38 -10.20
CA ARG A 255 10.00 -25.59 -9.36
C ARG A 255 9.07 -26.70 -9.84
N LYS A 256 9.10 -26.98 -11.14
CA LYS A 256 8.38 -28.13 -11.68
C LYS A 256 8.88 -29.41 -11.01
N PRO A 257 8.00 -30.33 -10.55
CA PRO A 257 8.43 -31.50 -9.80
C PRO A 257 9.54 -32.32 -10.49
N GLU A 258 9.42 -32.52 -11.81
CA GLU A 258 10.40 -33.23 -12.62
C GLU A 258 11.77 -32.54 -12.68
N ALA A 259 11.82 -31.20 -12.56
CA ALA A 259 13.06 -30.45 -12.55
C ALA A 259 13.79 -30.59 -11.21
N ILE A 260 13.05 -30.57 -10.09
CA ILE A 260 13.62 -30.79 -8.75
C ILE A 260 14.12 -32.23 -8.62
N LEU A 261 13.33 -33.23 -9.04
CA LEU A 261 13.73 -34.64 -9.00
C LEU A 261 15.00 -34.89 -9.82
N ARG A 262 15.10 -34.30 -11.02
CA ARG A 262 16.31 -34.37 -11.84
C ARG A 262 17.51 -33.74 -11.12
N ALA A 263 17.34 -32.58 -10.50
CA ALA A 263 18.43 -31.90 -9.78
C ALA A 263 18.93 -32.71 -8.56
N LEU A 264 18.05 -33.47 -7.90
CA LEU A 264 18.43 -34.44 -6.85
C LEU A 264 19.20 -35.63 -7.45
N GLU A 265 18.70 -36.21 -8.54
CA GLU A 265 19.33 -37.36 -9.23
C GLU A 265 20.73 -37.03 -9.76
N THR A 266 20.94 -35.82 -10.26
CA THR A 266 22.23 -35.34 -10.77
C THR A 266 23.14 -34.79 -9.67
N GLY A 267 22.66 -34.69 -8.43
CA GLY A 267 23.42 -34.17 -7.29
C GLY A 267 23.64 -32.65 -7.31
N GLN A 268 22.85 -31.91 -8.09
CA GLN A 268 22.89 -30.44 -8.12
C GLN A 268 22.31 -29.82 -6.84
N ILE A 269 21.40 -30.53 -6.17
CA ILE A 269 20.87 -30.19 -4.84
C ILE A 269 20.84 -31.45 -3.96
N SER A 270 20.84 -31.28 -2.64
CA SER A 270 20.79 -32.39 -1.68
C SER A 270 19.38 -32.63 -1.14
N GLU A 271 19.12 -33.86 -0.66
CA GLU A 271 17.90 -34.19 0.09
C GLU A 271 17.74 -33.30 1.33
N SER A 272 18.84 -33.02 2.03
CA SER A 272 18.80 -32.17 3.22
C SER A 272 18.36 -30.75 2.90
N LEU A 273 18.74 -30.22 1.73
CA LEU A 273 18.30 -28.90 1.29
C LEU A 273 16.78 -28.88 1.09
N VAL A 274 16.25 -29.90 0.40
CA VAL A 274 14.80 -30.06 0.20
C VAL A 274 14.08 -30.22 1.55
N ASP A 275 14.62 -31.04 2.45
CA ASP A 275 14.05 -31.25 3.79
C ASP A 275 13.96 -29.95 4.58
N ASP A 276 14.97 -29.09 4.49
CA ASP A 276 14.95 -27.81 5.20
C ASP A 276 13.88 -26.86 4.66
N ARG A 277 13.66 -26.82 3.33
CA ARG A 277 12.59 -25.99 2.73
C ARG A 277 11.20 -26.55 3.06
N VAL A 278 11.01 -27.87 2.97
CA VAL A 278 9.75 -28.53 3.33
C VAL A 278 9.44 -28.34 4.81
N ARG A 279 10.45 -28.38 5.69
CA ARG A 279 10.26 -28.15 7.14
C ARG A 279 9.61 -26.79 7.40
N ALA A 280 10.00 -25.74 6.70
CA ALA A 280 9.40 -24.41 6.86
C ALA A 280 7.91 -24.39 6.46
N VAL A 281 7.55 -25.09 5.37
CA VAL A 281 6.15 -25.25 4.93
C VAL A 281 5.34 -26.03 5.98
N LEU A 282 5.88 -27.13 6.50
CA LEU A 282 5.23 -27.93 7.53
C LEU A 282 5.12 -27.19 8.87
N GLN A 283 6.06 -26.30 9.20
CA GLN A 283 5.95 -25.42 10.37
C GLN A 283 4.79 -24.44 10.22
N LEU A 284 4.59 -23.86 9.04
CA LEU A 284 3.41 -23.02 8.79
C LEU A 284 2.11 -23.82 8.94
N VAL A 285 2.06 -25.04 8.41
CA VAL A 285 0.91 -25.95 8.60
C VAL A 285 0.66 -26.19 10.09
N ALA A 286 1.70 -26.52 10.86
CA ALA A 286 1.58 -26.77 12.29
C ALA A 286 1.10 -25.53 13.09
N ARG A 287 1.52 -24.32 12.71
CA ARG A 287 1.14 -23.05 13.36
C ARG A 287 -0.30 -22.62 13.04
N THR A 288 -0.83 -23.00 11.88
CA THR A 288 -2.14 -22.55 11.38
C THR A 288 -3.23 -23.62 11.54
N THR A 289 -3.36 -24.50 10.55
CA THR A 289 -4.42 -25.51 10.47
C THR A 289 -4.15 -26.71 11.39
N GLY A 290 -2.88 -27.01 11.63
CA GLY A 290 -2.42 -28.26 12.20
C GLY A 290 -2.52 -29.42 11.20
N PHE A 291 -1.87 -30.54 11.51
CA PHE A 291 -1.99 -31.75 10.70
C PHE A 291 -3.37 -32.39 10.91
N GLY A 292 -4.01 -32.77 9.80
CA GLY A 292 -5.37 -33.28 9.79
C GLY A 292 -5.98 -33.31 8.39
N PRO A 293 -7.28 -33.67 8.28
CA PRO A 293 -8.01 -33.60 7.03
C PRO A 293 -8.19 -32.14 6.58
N GLN A 294 -8.25 -31.94 5.26
CA GLN A 294 -8.54 -30.64 4.66
C GLN A 294 -9.90 -30.13 5.17
N GLN A 295 -9.92 -28.90 5.65
CA GLN A 295 -11.18 -28.21 5.93
C GLN A 295 -11.72 -27.62 4.63
N GLN A 296 -12.97 -27.95 4.31
CA GLN A 296 -13.70 -27.24 3.27
C GLN A 296 -14.24 -25.94 3.85
N TYR A 297 -14.09 -24.86 3.09
CA TYR A 297 -14.49 -23.54 3.50
C TYR A 297 -15.08 -22.79 2.32
N GLU A 298 -16.24 -22.16 2.53
CA GLU A 298 -16.88 -21.30 1.55
C GLU A 298 -16.74 -19.84 1.99
N GLU A 299 -16.19 -19.00 1.11
CA GLU A 299 -16.01 -17.57 1.40
C GLU A 299 -17.36 -16.86 1.55
N TYR A 300 -17.47 -16.02 2.57
CA TYR A 300 -18.64 -15.16 2.75
C TYR A 300 -18.24 -13.75 3.22
N ALA A 301 -19.21 -12.85 3.20
CA ALA A 301 -19.08 -11.48 3.68
C ALA A 301 -19.66 -11.35 5.09
N ASP A 302 -18.93 -10.70 6.01
CA ASP A 302 -19.40 -10.42 7.38
C ASP A 302 -19.14 -8.96 7.74
N ASP A 303 -20.15 -8.11 7.55
CA ASP A 303 -20.03 -6.68 7.77
C ASP A 303 -20.34 -6.31 9.24
N LYS A 304 -19.32 -6.42 10.09
CA LYS A 304 -19.44 -6.24 11.54
C LYS A 304 -19.48 -4.78 11.95
N THR A 305 -20.44 -4.41 12.82
CA THR A 305 -20.52 -3.06 13.40
C THR A 305 -19.24 -2.64 14.12
N SER A 306 -18.59 -3.54 14.86
CA SER A 306 -17.32 -3.26 15.53
C SER A 306 -16.18 -2.92 14.56
N HIS A 307 -16.14 -3.54 13.38
CA HIS A 307 -15.18 -3.21 12.33
C HIS A 307 -15.46 -1.82 11.77
N ARG A 308 -16.73 -1.49 11.48
CA ARG A 308 -17.13 -0.15 11.00
C ARG A 308 -16.73 0.95 11.98
N GLU A 309 -17.00 0.76 13.27
CA GLU A 309 -16.62 1.69 14.34
C GLU A 309 -15.10 1.87 14.45
N LEU A 310 -14.35 0.77 14.33
CA LEU A 310 -12.89 0.79 14.32
C LEU A 310 -12.37 1.58 13.12
N ILE A 311 -12.84 1.31 11.90
CA ILE A 311 -12.41 1.99 10.66
C ILE A 311 -12.70 3.48 10.76
N ARG A 312 -13.90 3.89 11.17
CA ARG A 312 -14.25 5.30 11.34
C ARG A 312 -13.36 6.00 12.37
N ARG A 313 -13.12 5.35 13.51
CA ARG A 313 -12.27 5.90 14.56
C ARG A 313 -10.83 6.06 14.07
N LEU A 314 -10.24 5.01 13.51
CA LEU A 314 -8.84 5.02 13.08
C LEU A 314 -8.61 5.88 11.84
N GLY A 315 -9.56 5.92 10.91
CA GLY A 315 -9.56 6.87 9.82
C GLY A 315 -9.53 8.32 10.32
N SER A 316 -10.25 8.62 11.40
CA SER A 316 -10.21 9.95 12.04
C SER A 316 -8.90 10.21 12.80
N GLU A 317 -8.39 9.20 13.53
CA GLU A 317 -7.12 9.30 14.28
C GLU A 317 -5.90 9.47 13.35
N GLY A 318 -5.95 8.91 12.14
CA GLY A 318 -4.90 9.00 11.12
C GLY A 318 -4.95 10.27 10.26
N ILE A 319 -6.09 10.98 10.22
CA ILE A 319 -6.20 12.27 9.51
C ILE A 319 -5.26 13.30 10.18
N VAL A 320 -4.47 13.99 9.36
CA VAL A 320 -3.52 15.04 9.81
C VAL A 320 -4.04 16.42 9.39
N LEU A 321 -4.22 17.31 10.35
CA LEU A 321 -4.49 18.72 10.07
C LEU A 321 -3.15 19.44 9.83
N LEU A 322 -2.93 19.94 8.61
CA LEU A 322 -1.67 20.54 8.20
C LEU A 322 -1.68 22.08 8.24
N LYS A 323 -2.85 22.68 8.02
CA LYS A 323 -3.04 24.13 8.07
C LYS A 323 -4.45 24.44 8.58
N ASN A 324 -4.59 25.47 9.40
CA ASN A 324 -5.88 25.94 9.91
C ASN A 324 -5.82 27.41 10.33
N ASP A 325 -5.87 28.30 9.34
CA ASP A 325 -5.86 29.74 9.54
C ASP A 325 -7.24 30.22 10.06
N ASP A 326 -7.22 31.26 10.89
CA ASP A 326 -8.39 31.92 11.47
C ASP A 326 -9.35 31.00 12.24
N GLY A 327 -8.91 29.76 12.54
CA GLY A 327 -9.76 28.75 13.17
C GLY A 327 -10.98 28.36 12.33
N ILE A 328 -10.85 28.37 10.99
CA ILE A 328 -11.95 28.00 10.08
C ILE A 328 -12.47 26.57 10.34
N LEU A 329 -11.57 25.68 10.79
CA LEU A 329 -11.91 24.37 11.29
C LEU A 329 -11.81 24.31 12.84
N PRO A 330 -12.73 23.60 13.52
CA PRO A 330 -13.86 22.85 12.94
C PRO A 330 -14.96 23.78 12.40
N LEU A 331 -15.70 23.29 11.40
CA LEU A 331 -16.81 24.01 10.77
C LEU A 331 -17.86 24.38 11.82
N ASN A 332 -17.94 25.67 12.15
CA ASN A 332 -18.94 26.19 13.09
C ASN A 332 -20.23 26.55 12.34
N LEU A 333 -21.01 25.54 11.97
CA LEU A 333 -22.24 25.71 11.20
C LEU A 333 -23.44 25.94 12.10
N ALA A 334 -24.32 26.84 11.69
CA ALA A 334 -25.33 27.40 12.56
C ALA A 334 -26.46 26.40 12.91
N ARG A 335 -26.98 26.53 14.13
CA ARG A 335 -28.08 25.71 14.67
C ARG A 335 -29.42 26.06 14.01
N PRO A 336 -30.45 25.18 14.11
CA PRO A 336 -31.79 25.46 13.60
C PRO A 336 -32.31 26.85 14.03
N GLY A 337 -32.66 27.70 13.05
CA GLY A 337 -33.15 29.08 13.28
C GLY A 337 -32.16 30.20 12.94
N ALA A 338 -30.90 29.91 12.65
CA ALA A 338 -29.93 30.86 12.10
C ALA A 338 -30.01 30.94 10.57
N GLN A 339 -29.35 31.92 9.95
CA GLN A 339 -29.25 32.03 8.48
C GLN A 339 -28.60 30.78 7.89
N THR A 340 -29.16 30.28 6.78
CA THR A 340 -28.65 29.09 6.08
C THR A 340 -27.24 29.33 5.56
N THR A 341 -26.31 28.43 5.89
CA THR A 341 -24.93 28.45 5.37
C THR A 341 -24.85 27.63 4.09
N LYS A 342 -24.25 28.18 3.05
CA LYS A 342 -24.03 27.49 1.76
C LYS A 342 -22.61 26.93 1.69
N VAL A 343 -22.51 25.63 1.46
CA VAL A 343 -21.23 24.92 1.40
C VAL A 343 -21.07 24.30 0.01
N ALA A 344 -20.02 24.69 -0.70
CA ALA A 344 -19.63 24.05 -1.94
C ALA A 344 -18.79 22.81 -1.65
N LEU A 345 -19.18 21.65 -2.20
CA LEU A 345 -18.40 20.42 -2.18
C LEU A 345 -17.85 20.17 -3.57
N LEU A 346 -16.55 20.36 -3.75
CA LEU A 346 -15.93 20.48 -5.06
C LEU A 346 -14.87 19.39 -5.28
N GLY A 347 -14.61 19.07 -6.54
CA GLY A 347 -13.55 18.12 -6.91
C GLY A 347 -13.98 16.69 -6.65
N PHE A 348 -13.23 15.99 -5.80
CA PHE A 348 -13.40 14.56 -5.53
C PHE A 348 -14.41 14.28 -4.40
N ALA A 349 -15.34 15.20 -4.14
CA ALA A 349 -16.28 15.10 -3.01
C ALA A 349 -17.20 13.86 -3.09
N ASP A 350 -17.56 13.45 -4.30
CA ASP A 350 -18.42 12.29 -4.58
C ASP A 350 -17.59 11.05 -5.02
N GLU A 351 -16.26 11.06 -4.84
CA GLU A 351 -15.38 9.94 -5.17
C GLU A 351 -15.14 9.01 -3.95
N GLU A 352 -14.99 7.72 -4.22
CA GLU A 352 -14.81 6.68 -3.20
C GLU A 352 -13.31 6.50 -2.83
N LEU A 353 -12.75 7.46 -2.10
CA LEU A 353 -11.31 7.55 -1.80
C LEU A 353 -10.88 6.68 -0.60
N ILE A 354 -11.18 5.38 -0.68
CA ILE A 354 -11.07 4.48 0.49
C ILE A 354 -9.79 3.62 0.53
N HIS A 355 -9.11 3.40 -0.59
CA HIS A 355 -7.84 2.64 -0.69
C HIS A 355 -7.09 2.96 -2.00
N GLY A 356 -5.78 2.67 -2.04
CA GLY A 356 -5.00 2.61 -3.29
C GLY A 356 -5.24 1.32 -4.08
N GLY A 357 -4.81 1.27 -5.34
CA GLY A 357 -5.04 0.14 -6.24
C GLY A 357 -4.01 -0.98 -6.10
N GLY A 358 -4.29 -2.11 -6.75
CA GLY A 358 -3.38 -3.25 -6.75
C GLY A 358 -3.80 -4.40 -5.84
N SER A 359 -2.83 -5.20 -5.41
CA SER A 359 -3.06 -6.34 -4.51
C SER A 359 -3.69 -5.94 -3.16
N ALA A 360 -3.48 -4.71 -2.68
CA ALA A 360 -4.12 -4.20 -1.48
C ALA A 360 -5.62 -3.87 -1.64
N ALA A 361 -6.14 -3.78 -2.87
CA ALA A 361 -7.55 -3.46 -3.08
C ALA A 361 -8.47 -4.62 -2.67
N VAL A 362 -9.60 -4.28 -2.05
CA VAL A 362 -10.64 -5.24 -1.68
C VAL A 362 -12.01 -4.83 -2.24
N ASN A 363 -12.88 -5.82 -2.44
CA ASN A 363 -14.30 -5.57 -2.70
C ASN A 363 -14.98 -5.13 -1.40
N ALA A 364 -14.91 -3.84 -1.05
CA ALA A 364 -15.45 -3.33 0.21
C ALA A 364 -16.96 -3.57 0.37
N HIS A 365 -17.45 -3.78 1.60
CA HIS A 365 -18.89 -3.94 1.89
C HIS A 365 -19.75 -2.77 1.39
N TYR A 366 -19.23 -1.55 1.55
CA TYR A 366 -19.78 -0.30 1.06
C TYR A 366 -18.66 0.73 1.04
N ARG A 367 -18.94 1.92 0.52
CA ARG A 367 -17.98 3.01 0.37
C ARG A 367 -18.72 4.31 0.70
N VAL A 368 -18.25 5.07 1.68
CA VAL A 368 -18.86 6.36 2.05
C VAL A 368 -18.03 7.48 1.45
N THR A 369 -18.61 8.22 0.51
CA THR A 369 -17.96 9.39 -0.11
C THR A 369 -17.86 10.55 0.89
N PRO A 370 -16.89 11.46 0.73
CA PRO A 370 -16.80 12.65 1.58
C PRO A 370 -18.09 13.48 1.62
N ALA A 371 -18.79 13.63 0.49
CA ALA A 371 -20.04 14.35 0.41
C ALA A 371 -21.16 13.66 1.20
N GLU A 372 -21.29 12.33 1.11
CA GLU A 372 -22.26 11.57 1.92
C GLU A 372 -21.98 11.70 3.41
N GLY A 373 -20.71 11.57 3.83
CA GLY A 373 -20.31 11.70 5.21
C GLY A 373 -20.62 13.09 5.79
N LEU A 374 -20.29 14.15 5.05
CA LEU A 374 -20.56 15.53 5.46
C LEU A 374 -22.06 15.84 5.52
N LYS A 375 -22.82 15.47 4.49
CA LYS A 375 -24.28 15.67 4.45
C LYS A 375 -24.95 14.97 5.63
N LYS A 376 -24.52 13.76 5.97
CA LYS A 376 -25.02 13.00 7.12
C LYS A 376 -24.63 13.65 8.45
N ALA A 377 -23.37 14.07 8.60
CA ALA A 377 -22.89 14.70 9.85
C ALA A 377 -23.58 16.04 10.14
N LEU A 378 -24.09 16.71 9.11
CA LEU A 378 -24.69 18.04 9.18
C LEU A 378 -26.20 18.06 8.89
N GLU A 379 -26.86 16.89 8.88
CA GLU A 379 -28.29 16.77 8.52
C GLU A 379 -29.24 17.53 9.47
N HIS A 380 -28.77 17.86 10.68
CA HIS A 380 -29.50 18.65 11.68
C HIS A 380 -29.13 20.14 11.69
N CYS A 381 -28.19 20.56 10.84
CA CYS A 381 -27.73 21.95 10.72
C CYS A 381 -28.51 22.66 9.61
N ASN A 382 -28.62 24.00 9.69
CA ASN A 382 -29.22 24.78 8.61
C ASN A 382 -28.19 25.06 7.51
N VAL A 383 -27.90 24.05 6.68
CA VAL A 383 -26.84 24.07 5.67
C VAL A 383 -27.38 23.59 4.32
N GLU A 384 -27.01 24.29 3.26
CA GLU A 384 -27.25 23.89 1.87
C GLU A 384 -25.94 23.46 1.21
N PHE A 385 -25.97 22.32 0.53
CA PHE A 385 -24.81 21.81 -0.20
C PHE A 385 -25.02 21.92 -1.71
N GLU A 386 -24.00 22.41 -2.42
CA GLU A 386 -23.91 22.31 -3.87
C GLU A 386 -22.65 21.52 -4.24
N CYS A 387 -22.81 20.43 -5.00
CA CYS A 387 -21.71 19.55 -5.40
C CYS A 387 -21.32 19.80 -6.87
N VAL A 388 -20.02 19.95 -7.15
CA VAL A 388 -19.48 19.89 -8.52
C VAL A 388 -18.25 19.00 -8.56
N LYS A 389 -18.32 17.95 -9.38
CA LYS A 389 -17.22 17.00 -9.59
C LYS A 389 -16.08 17.59 -10.42
N ALA A 390 -14.91 16.96 -10.35
CA ALA A 390 -13.80 17.20 -11.27
C ALA A 390 -13.61 16.02 -12.24
N HIS A 391 -12.74 16.20 -13.25
CA HIS A 391 -12.29 15.09 -14.09
C HIS A 391 -11.34 14.21 -13.27
N THR A 392 -11.74 12.96 -13.04
CA THR A 392 -11.03 12.01 -12.15
C THR A 392 -10.44 10.82 -12.90
N LEU A 393 -10.79 10.67 -14.18
CA LEU A 393 -10.57 9.45 -14.95
C LEU A 393 -9.12 9.31 -15.44
N ARG A 394 -8.44 8.26 -15.00
CA ARG A 394 -7.23 7.76 -15.66
C ARG A 394 -7.59 6.94 -16.90
N LYS A 395 -8.67 6.17 -16.79
CA LYS A 395 -9.22 5.30 -17.82
C LYS A 395 -10.66 5.66 -18.17
N LEU A 396 -11.09 5.38 -19.41
CA LEU A 396 -12.51 5.52 -19.76
C LEU A 396 -13.34 4.44 -19.05
N PRO A 397 -14.56 4.76 -18.59
CA PRO A 397 -15.41 3.77 -17.94
C PRO A 397 -15.73 2.62 -18.91
N PRO A 398 -15.89 1.38 -18.40
CA PRO A 398 -16.20 0.23 -19.24
C PRO A 398 -17.43 0.44 -20.13
N MET A 399 -17.36 -0.01 -21.38
CA MET A 399 -18.44 0.11 -22.35
C MET A 399 -19.56 -0.92 -22.08
N VAL A 400 -20.39 -0.65 -21.07
CA VAL A 400 -21.45 -1.55 -20.57
C VAL A 400 -22.87 -1.11 -20.94
N ASP A 401 -23.05 0.17 -21.24
CA ASP A 401 -24.35 0.75 -21.57
C ASP A 401 -24.60 0.76 -23.09
N ASN A 402 -25.86 0.55 -23.47
CA ASN A 402 -26.33 0.54 -24.86
C ASN A 402 -25.60 -0.45 -25.79
N VAL A 403 -25.13 -1.56 -25.22
CA VAL A 403 -24.46 -2.65 -25.93
C VAL A 403 -25.29 -3.93 -25.85
N THR A 404 -25.39 -4.67 -26.95
CA THR A 404 -26.06 -5.97 -26.98
C THR A 404 -25.26 -7.00 -27.78
N ASN A 405 -25.24 -8.23 -27.28
CA ASN A 405 -24.62 -9.38 -27.93
C ASN A 405 -25.40 -9.82 -29.19
N LYS A 406 -24.92 -10.86 -29.89
CA LYS A 406 -25.55 -11.42 -31.11
C LYS A 406 -27.00 -11.90 -30.93
N GLU A 407 -27.36 -12.26 -29.70
CA GLU A 407 -28.71 -12.71 -29.30
C GLU A 407 -29.60 -11.56 -28.82
N ARG A 408 -29.10 -10.31 -28.84
CA ARG A 408 -29.75 -9.08 -28.35
C ARG A 408 -29.91 -9.01 -26.82
N ASN A 409 -29.13 -9.79 -26.08
CA ASN A 409 -29.00 -9.64 -24.64
C ASN A 409 -27.97 -8.55 -24.31
N PRO A 410 -28.10 -7.82 -23.18
CA PRO A 410 -27.09 -6.84 -22.78
C PRO A 410 -25.70 -7.48 -22.61
N GLY A 411 -24.67 -6.86 -23.20
CA GLY A 411 -23.27 -7.28 -23.01
C GLY A 411 -22.49 -7.56 -24.30
N TRP A 412 -21.45 -8.38 -24.15
CA TRP A 412 -20.45 -8.71 -25.18
C TRP A 412 -20.35 -10.23 -25.40
N ASP A 413 -20.11 -10.64 -26.64
CA ASP A 413 -19.72 -12.01 -26.99
C ASP A 413 -18.19 -12.12 -26.97
N ILE A 414 -17.65 -13.24 -26.44
CA ILE A 414 -16.21 -13.52 -26.42
C ILE A 414 -15.93 -14.92 -26.97
N GLU A 415 -15.03 -14.99 -27.93
CA GLU A 415 -14.59 -16.21 -28.61
C GLU A 415 -13.06 -16.35 -28.55
N PHE A 416 -12.58 -17.54 -28.17
CA PHE A 416 -11.16 -17.88 -28.28
C PHE A 416 -10.85 -18.45 -29.66
N LEU A 417 -10.09 -17.69 -30.45
CA LEU A 417 -9.64 -18.05 -31.79
C LEU A 417 -8.58 -19.16 -31.72
N HIS A 418 -8.62 -20.08 -32.69
CA HIS A 418 -7.71 -21.23 -32.84
C HIS A 418 -7.87 -22.39 -31.83
N SER A 419 -8.95 -22.43 -31.07
CA SER A 419 -9.31 -23.61 -30.29
C SER A 419 -9.84 -24.74 -31.20
N GLN A 420 -9.41 -25.99 -31.01
CA GLN A 420 -9.97 -27.16 -31.72
C GLN A 420 -11.42 -27.46 -31.29
N THR A 421 -11.87 -26.86 -30.19
CA THR A 421 -13.23 -26.83 -29.68
C THR A 421 -13.69 -25.38 -29.63
N SER A 422 -14.71 -24.97 -30.38
CA SER A 422 -15.33 -23.64 -30.32
C SER A 422 -15.82 -23.33 -28.89
N ASN A 423 -14.91 -22.91 -28.02
CA ASN A 423 -15.22 -22.54 -26.65
C ASN A 423 -15.62 -21.06 -26.65
N THR A 424 -16.92 -20.81 -26.89
CA THR A 424 -17.53 -19.51 -26.66
C THR A 424 -17.72 -19.36 -25.15
N LEU A 425 -17.23 -18.26 -24.55
CA LEU A 425 -17.56 -17.95 -23.17
C LEU A 425 -19.02 -17.49 -23.07
N PRO A 426 -19.67 -17.64 -21.89
CA PRO A 426 -20.96 -17.00 -21.64
C PRO A 426 -20.86 -15.49 -21.91
N CYS A 427 -21.95 -14.88 -22.37
CA CYS A 427 -22.01 -13.43 -22.60
C CYS A 427 -21.54 -12.69 -21.34
N LEU A 428 -20.51 -11.86 -21.48
CA LEU A 428 -20.02 -11.04 -20.37
C LEU A 428 -20.80 -9.73 -20.33
N THR A 429 -21.15 -9.31 -19.12
CA THR A 429 -21.77 -8.00 -18.86
C THR A 429 -20.76 -6.86 -18.92
N GLN A 430 -19.45 -7.14 -18.94
CA GLN A 430 -18.38 -6.15 -19.03
C GLN A 430 -17.42 -6.48 -20.18
N PRO A 431 -16.92 -5.49 -20.94
CA PRO A 431 -15.92 -5.67 -22.00
C PRO A 431 -14.51 -5.75 -21.41
N LEU A 432 -14.30 -6.71 -20.51
CA LEU A 432 -13.04 -6.93 -19.81
C LEU A 432 -12.79 -8.43 -19.68
N TYR A 433 -11.63 -8.88 -20.14
CA TYR A 433 -11.13 -10.22 -19.86
C TYR A 433 -9.74 -10.13 -19.21
N ILE A 434 -9.62 -10.74 -18.03
CA ILE A 434 -8.35 -10.88 -17.29
C ILE A 434 -8.03 -12.37 -17.20
N PRO A 435 -6.84 -12.80 -17.65
CA PRO A 435 -6.53 -14.23 -17.76
C PRO A 435 -6.15 -14.80 -16.39
N THR A 436 -7.17 -15.15 -15.61
CA THR A 436 -7.03 -15.77 -14.28
C THR A 436 -7.22 -17.28 -14.31
N VAL A 437 -7.77 -17.83 -15.40
CA VAL A 437 -8.08 -19.26 -15.54
C VAL A 437 -7.02 -19.96 -16.42
N PRO A 438 -6.37 -21.04 -15.94
CA PRO A 438 -5.49 -21.87 -16.76
C PRO A 438 -6.23 -22.56 -17.92
N GLY A 439 -5.54 -22.83 -19.03
CA GLY A 439 -6.06 -23.65 -20.14
C GLY A 439 -6.44 -22.90 -21.42
N ASN A 440 -6.26 -21.57 -21.45
CA ASN A 440 -6.47 -20.72 -22.63
C ASN A 440 -5.15 -20.12 -23.16
N GLU A 441 -4.01 -20.66 -22.76
CA GLU A 441 -2.69 -20.17 -23.17
C GLU A 441 -2.50 -20.32 -24.69
N GLY A 442 -1.96 -19.27 -25.32
CA GLY A 442 -1.70 -19.21 -26.76
C GLY A 442 -2.93 -18.91 -27.61
N LEU A 443 -4.11 -18.74 -27.02
CA LEU A 443 -5.35 -18.42 -27.74
C LEU A 443 -5.55 -16.91 -27.85
N ALA A 444 -5.81 -16.44 -29.07
CA ALA A 444 -6.23 -15.07 -29.33
C ALA A 444 -7.72 -14.89 -29.01
N ILE A 445 -8.11 -13.69 -28.59
CA ILE A 445 -9.50 -13.37 -28.23
C ILE A 445 -10.15 -12.51 -29.31
N ARG A 446 -11.37 -12.88 -29.71
CA ARG A 446 -12.30 -11.99 -30.39
C ARG A 446 -13.42 -11.63 -29.44
N ALA A 447 -13.65 -10.35 -29.20
CA ALA A 447 -14.80 -9.86 -28.45
C ALA A 447 -15.64 -8.92 -29.30
N ALA A 448 -16.97 -9.04 -29.27
CA ALA A 448 -17.83 -8.24 -30.11
C ALA A 448 -19.15 -7.83 -29.42
N THR A 449 -19.70 -6.70 -29.86
CA THR A 449 -21.02 -6.23 -29.47
C THR A 449 -21.68 -5.37 -30.56
N THR A 450 -22.98 -5.15 -30.43
CA THR A 450 -23.71 -4.12 -31.16
C THR A 450 -23.95 -2.93 -30.23
N PHE A 451 -23.39 -1.77 -30.57
CA PHE A 451 -23.54 -0.54 -29.82
C PHE A 451 -24.55 0.42 -30.47
N CYS A 452 -25.43 0.99 -29.65
CA CYS A 452 -26.35 2.05 -30.04
C CYS A 452 -26.01 3.33 -29.26
N PRO A 453 -25.37 4.33 -29.87
CA PRO A 453 -24.95 5.54 -29.17
C PRO A 453 -26.17 6.37 -28.73
N PRO A 454 -26.20 6.88 -27.49
CA PRO A 454 -27.33 7.65 -26.98
C PRO A 454 -27.40 9.08 -27.56
N SER A 455 -26.32 9.56 -28.16
CA SER A 455 -26.22 10.89 -28.79
C SER A 455 -25.34 10.82 -30.04
N SER A 456 -25.50 11.79 -30.94
CA SER A 456 -24.56 11.99 -32.05
C SER A 456 -23.38 12.83 -31.56
N GLY A 457 -22.18 12.53 -32.03
CA GLY A 457 -20.99 13.31 -31.74
C GLY A 457 -19.71 12.52 -31.87
N ARG A 458 -18.59 13.20 -31.62
CA ARG A 458 -17.26 12.63 -31.74
C ARG A 458 -16.82 12.06 -30.39
N HIS A 459 -17.41 10.92 -30.04
CA HIS A 459 -17.25 10.29 -28.72
C HIS A 459 -15.92 9.55 -28.60
N TYR A 460 -15.53 9.28 -27.36
CA TYR A 460 -14.26 8.63 -27.03
C TYR A 460 -14.48 7.14 -26.81
N ILE A 461 -13.61 6.31 -27.39
CA ILE A 461 -13.54 4.86 -27.17
C ILE A 461 -12.07 4.49 -26.93
N SER A 462 -11.79 3.56 -26.03
CA SER A 462 -10.44 3.09 -25.75
C SER A 462 -10.34 1.57 -25.85
N LEU A 463 -9.14 1.10 -26.16
CA LEU A 463 -8.76 -0.31 -26.07
C LEU A 463 -7.41 -0.39 -25.36
N SER A 464 -7.33 -1.31 -24.40
CA SER A 464 -6.06 -1.78 -23.84
C SER A 464 -6.06 -3.31 -23.90
N GLY A 465 -4.96 -3.90 -24.35
CA GLY A 465 -4.78 -5.35 -24.33
C GLY A 465 -3.49 -5.77 -23.63
N LEU A 466 -3.43 -7.01 -23.16
CA LEU A 466 -2.19 -7.58 -22.62
C LEU A 466 -1.15 -7.72 -23.73
N GLY A 467 -1.53 -8.30 -24.86
CA GLY A 467 -0.70 -8.38 -26.07
C GLY A 467 -1.16 -7.42 -27.18
N PRO A 468 -0.63 -7.57 -28.41
CA PRO A 468 -1.05 -6.80 -29.57
C PRO A 468 -2.58 -6.91 -29.78
N SER A 469 -3.25 -5.77 -29.94
CA SER A 469 -4.72 -5.71 -29.93
C SER A 469 -5.26 -4.68 -30.91
N SER A 470 -6.40 -4.97 -31.54
CA SER A 470 -7.04 -4.11 -32.54
C SER A 470 -8.50 -3.85 -32.19
N LEU A 471 -8.96 -2.61 -32.34
CA LEU A 471 -10.34 -2.16 -32.18
C LEU A 471 -10.92 -1.84 -33.55
N LEU A 472 -12.04 -2.45 -33.90
CA LEU A 472 -12.75 -2.28 -35.16
C LEU A 472 -14.17 -1.76 -34.92
N ILE A 473 -14.61 -0.85 -35.80
CA ILE A 473 -15.99 -0.37 -35.86
C ILE A 473 -16.52 -0.61 -37.27
N ASN A 474 -17.60 -1.38 -37.38
CA ASN A 474 -18.18 -1.82 -38.66
C ASN A 474 -17.14 -2.48 -39.59
N GLY A 475 -16.25 -3.29 -39.01
CA GLY A 475 -15.18 -4.00 -39.73
C GLY A 475 -13.99 -3.13 -40.15
N LYS A 476 -13.97 -1.84 -39.82
CA LYS A 476 -12.82 -0.95 -40.07
C LYS A 476 -12.01 -0.78 -38.79
N GLU A 477 -10.71 -1.05 -38.84
CA GLU A 477 -9.79 -0.78 -37.73
C GLU A 477 -9.73 0.73 -37.44
N VAL A 478 -10.02 1.10 -36.20
CA VAL A 478 -10.00 2.49 -35.72
C VAL A 478 -8.85 2.75 -34.74
N TYR A 479 -8.34 1.70 -34.10
CA TYR A 479 -7.18 1.77 -33.22
C TYR A 479 -6.45 0.42 -33.17
N ARG A 480 -5.13 0.47 -33.00
CA ARG A 480 -4.25 -0.69 -32.87
C ARG A 480 -3.19 -0.44 -31.80
N GLN A 481 -3.14 -1.33 -30.81
CA GLN A 481 -2.00 -1.50 -29.91
C GLN A 481 -1.03 -2.49 -30.56
N ALA A 482 0.18 -2.04 -30.91
CA ALA A 482 1.11 -2.83 -31.72
C ALA A 482 1.84 -3.93 -30.94
N GLY A 483 2.02 -3.77 -29.62
CA GLY A 483 2.80 -4.68 -28.78
C GLY A 483 2.10 -4.99 -27.47
N ASN A 484 2.85 -5.61 -26.55
CA ASN A 484 2.39 -5.89 -25.19
C ASN A 484 2.07 -4.59 -24.42
N CYS A 485 1.18 -4.70 -23.44
CA CYS A 485 1.02 -3.69 -22.40
C CYS A 485 2.39 -3.46 -21.70
N PRO A 486 2.84 -2.21 -21.52
CA PRO A 486 4.10 -1.90 -20.85
C PRO A 486 4.19 -2.44 -19.42
N ASP A 487 3.06 -2.49 -18.69
CA ASP A 487 3.00 -3.11 -17.37
C ASP A 487 1.79 -4.06 -17.26
N LEU A 488 2.08 -5.35 -17.16
CA LEU A 488 1.06 -6.40 -17.14
C LEU A 488 0.31 -6.46 -15.81
N MET A 489 0.97 -6.10 -14.70
CA MET A 489 0.35 -6.11 -13.38
C MET A 489 -0.59 -4.93 -13.24
N ALA A 490 -0.20 -3.75 -13.72
CA ALA A 490 -1.10 -2.61 -13.82
C ALA A 490 -2.35 -2.94 -14.67
N PHE A 491 -2.20 -3.74 -15.74
CA PHE A 491 -3.36 -4.20 -16.52
C PHE A 491 -4.26 -5.14 -15.71
N ILE A 492 -3.71 -6.21 -15.11
CA ILE A 492 -4.47 -7.21 -14.34
C ILE A 492 -5.18 -6.57 -13.14
N LEU A 493 -4.52 -5.60 -12.51
CA LEU A 493 -5.02 -4.86 -11.36
C LEU A 493 -5.86 -3.63 -11.76
N SER A 494 -6.15 -3.48 -13.06
CA SER A 494 -7.03 -2.45 -13.62
C SER A 494 -6.59 -0.99 -13.37
N SER A 495 -5.29 -0.74 -13.18
CA SER A 495 -4.69 0.59 -12.98
C SER A 495 -3.98 1.14 -14.23
N TYR A 496 -3.85 0.33 -15.29
CA TYR A 496 -3.23 0.75 -16.55
C TYR A 496 -4.03 1.85 -17.26
N ALA A 497 -3.32 2.85 -17.80
CA ALA A 497 -3.93 3.98 -18.48
C ALA A 497 -4.30 3.63 -19.92
N ASP A 498 -5.57 3.84 -20.27
CA ASP A 498 -6.06 3.64 -21.63
C ASP A 498 -5.60 4.77 -22.58
N VAL A 499 -5.47 4.45 -23.87
CA VAL A 499 -5.27 5.43 -24.95
C VAL A 499 -6.62 5.65 -25.66
N PRO A 500 -7.36 6.73 -25.35
CA PRO A 500 -8.65 6.98 -25.97
C PRO A 500 -8.49 7.52 -27.40
N VAL A 501 -9.30 7.01 -28.33
CA VAL A 501 -9.47 7.55 -29.68
C VAL A 501 -10.88 8.11 -29.86
N GLN A 502 -11.02 9.02 -30.82
CA GLN A 502 -12.30 9.64 -31.14
C GLN A 502 -12.94 9.01 -32.38
N TYR A 503 -14.25 8.77 -32.34
CA TYR A 503 -15.02 8.27 -33.47
C TYR A 503 -16.38 8.99 -33.58
N ASP A 504 -16.81 9.26 -34.82
CA ASP A 504 -18.08 9.92 -35.10
C ASP A 504 -19.23 8.93 -35.06
N PHE A 505 -20.06 9.05 -34.02
CA PHE A 505 -21.26 8.25 -33.83
C PHE A 505 -22.52 9.07 -34.16
N VAL A 506 -23.54 8.41 -34.69
CA VAL A 506 -24.86 8.97 -34.96
C VAL A 506 -25.87 8.32 -34.01
N ALA A 507 -26.59 9.13 -33.24
CA ALA A 507 -27.60 8.67 -32.28
C ALA A 507 -28.57 7.66 -32.91
N GLY A 508 -28.80 6.54 -32.21
CA GLY A 508 -29.75 5.52 -32.66
C GLY A 508 -29.27 4.63 -33.81
N GLN A 509 -28.14 4.93 -34.45
CA GLN A 509 -27.54 4.05 -35.45
C GLN A 509 -26.82 2.88 -34.77
N LEU A 510 -26.99 1.67 -35.28
CA LEU A 510 -26.31 0.50 -34.75
C LEU A 510 -24.88 0.40 -35.33
N TYR A 511 -23.90 0.21 -34.44
CA TYR A 511 -22.50 0.00 -34.79
C TYR A 511 -22.05 -1.37 -34.29
N HIS A 512 -21.38 -2.13 -35.15
CA HIS A 512 -20.71 -3.36 -34.74
C HIS A 512 -19.32 -3.00 -34.20
N ILE A 513 -19.08 -3.26 -32.92
CA ILE A 513 -17.79 -3.04 -32.25
C ILE A 513 -17.13 -4.40 -32.08
N GLU A 514 -15.88 -4.53 -32.54
CA GLU A 514 -15.10 -5.75 -32.42
C GLU A 514 -13.70 -5.43 -31.86
N VAL A 515 -13.22 -6.29 -30.97
CA VAL A 515 -11.84 -6.34 -30.49
C VAL A 515 -11.23 -7.66 -30.91
N VAL A 516 -10.03 -7.60 -31.47
CA VAL A 516 -9.17 -8.78 -31.68
C VAL A 516 -7.90 -8.57 -30.87
N SER A 517 -7.72 -9.38 -29.83
CA SER A 517 -6.54 -9.39 -28.96
C SER A 517 -5.73 -10.64 -29.21
N HIS A 518 -4.41 -10.54 -29.11
CA HIS A 518 -3.49 -11.65 -29.27
C HIS A 518 -2.70 -11.88 -27.98
N PRO A 519 -2.29 -13.13 -27.70
CA PRO A 519 -1.46 -13.44 -26.54
C PRO A 519 -0.20 -12.58 -26.47
N LEU A 520 0.27 -12.38 -25.24
CA LEU A 520 1.54 -11.74 -24.94
C LEU A 520 2.68 -12.30 -25.79
N GLU A 521 3.39 -11.41 -26.47
CA GLU A 521 4.70 -11.72 -27.04
C GLU A 521 5.71 -11.98 -25.91
N ALA A 522 6.81 -12.68 -26.22
CA ALA A 522 7.82 -13.03 -25.23
C ALA A 522 8.35 -11.78 -24.50
N TYR A 523 8.38 -11.83 -23.16
CA TYR A 523 8.81 -10.70 -22.32
C TYR A 523 9.52 -11.17 -21.05
N ASN A 524 10.29 -10.27 -20.44
CA ASN A 524 11.05 -10.51 -19.20
C ASN A 524 10.22 -10.11 -17.96
N GLY A 525 9.22 -10.92 -17.60
CA GLY A 525 8.48 -10.74 -16.35
C GLY A 525 7.82 -12.04 -15.88
N PRO A 526 6.79 -11.98 -15.02
CA PRO A 526 6.27 -13.17 -14.35
C PRO A 526 5.91 -14.29 -15.31
N ALA A 527 6.60 -15.43 -15.18
CA ALA A 527 6.52 -16.54 -16.12
C ALA A 527 5.09 -17.12 -16.24
N PHE A 528 4.29 -17.01 -15.18
CA PHE A 528 2.89 -17.47 -15.20
C PHE A 528 2.03 -16.73 -16.22
N MET A 529 2.44 -15.55 -16.69
CA MET A 529 1.73 -14.75 -17.70
C MET A 529 2.06 -15.13 -19.14
N ASN A 530 3.10 -15.93 -19.38
CA ASN A 530 3.53 -16.26 -20.73
C ASN A 530 2.40 -16.92 -21.55
N GLY A 531 2.15 -16.39 -22.74
CA GLY A 531 1.10 -16.88 -23.63
C GLY A 531 -0.33 -16.56 -23.18
N ARG A 532 -0.54 -15.71 -22.17
CA ARG A 532 -1.89 -15.25 -21.78
C ARG A 532 -2.34 -14.05 -22.61
N ASP A 533 -3.64 -13.87 -22.74
CA ASP A 533 -4.29 -12.77 -23.44
C ASP A 533 -5.33 -12.08 -22.53
N GLY A 534 -5.64 -10.82 -22.81
CA GLY A 534 -6.52 -9.96 -22.01
C GLY A 534 -6.85 -8.68 -22.76
N PHE A 535 -8.06 -8.17 -22.59
CA PHE A 535 -8.46 -6.90 -23.19
C PHE A 535 -9.43 -6.13 -22.28
N SER A 536 -9.50 -4.82 -22.49
CA SER A 536 -10.50 -3.93 -21.91
C SER A 536 -10.93 -2.86 -22.92
N VAL A 537 -12.24 -2.58 -22.97
CA VAL A 537 -12.79 -1.47 -23.78
C VAL A 537 -13.49 -0.45 -22.88
N GLY A 538 -13.14 0.83 -23.07
CA GLY A 538 -13.82 1.94 -22.40
C GLY A 538 -14.54 2.85 -23.40
N PHE A 539 -15.55 3.57 -22.93
CA PHE A 539 -16.33 4.51 -23.76
C PHE A 539 -16.77 5.73 -22.95
N MET A 540 -16.76 6.91 -23.58
CA MET A 540 -17.27 8.13 -22.97
C MET A 540 -17.83 9.10 -24.02
N LEU A 541 -18.98 9.70 -23.70
CA LEU A 541 -19.55 10.78 -24.51
C LEU A 541 -18.65 12.00 -24.53
N GLN A 542 -18.57 12.64 -25.71
CA GLN A 542 -17.81 13.88 -25.92
C GLN A 542 -18.23 14.96 -24.92
N SER A 543 -19.54 15.16 -24.74
CA SER A 543 -20.12 16.14 -23.82
C SER A 543 -19.65 15.95 -22.38
N ASN A 544 -19.44 14.69 -21.96
CA ASN A 544 -19.00 14.38 -20.60
C ASN A 544 -17.49 14.62 -20.46
N ARG A 545 -16.70 14.22 -21.46
CA ARG A 545 -15.24 14.38 -21.45
C ARG A 545 -14.80 15.83 -21.56
N GLU A 546 -15.53 16.64 -22.34
CA GLU A 546 -15.19 18.03 -22.64
C GLU A 546 -15.97 19.03 -21.76
N ALA A 547 -16.72 18.55 -20.76
CA ALA A 547 -17.43 19.40 -19.82
C ALA A 547 -16.48 20.36 -19.08
N ASN A 548 -16.85 21.64 -19.01
CA ASN A 548 -16.08 22.67 -18.31
C ASN A 548 -16.40 22.69 -16.81
N LEU A 549 -16.04 21.59 -16.13
CA LEU A 549 -16.28 21.39 -14.70
C LEU A 549 -15.57 22.44 -13.83
N LEU A 550 -14.46 23.01 -14.30
CA LEU A 550 -13.74 24.07 -13.60
C LEU A 550 -14.58 25.35 -13.49
N ALA A 551 -15.19 25.79 -14.61
CA ALA A 551 -16.03 26.98 -14.60
C ALA A 551 -17.28 26.78 -13.72
N GLU A 552 -17.86 25.57 -13.74
CA GLU A 552 -18.98 25.21 -12.86
C GLU A 552 -18.57 25.28 -11.38
N ALA A 553 -17.42 24.71 -11.01
CA ALA A 553 -16.90 24.73 -9.64
C ALA A 553 -16.64 26.16 -9.13
N VAL A 554 -16.02 27.01 -9.96
CA VAL A 554 -15.80 28.42 -9.64
C VAL A 554 -17.13 29.16 -9.44
N ALA A 555 -18.11 28.94 -10.32
CA ALA A 555 -19.41 29.59 -10.19
C ALA A 555 -20.12 29.21 -8.87
N VAL A 556 -19.98 27.95 -8.42
CA VAL A 556 -20.54 27.47 -7.13
C VAL A 556 -19.79 28.08 -5.96
N ALA A 557 -18.45 28.14 -6.04
CA ALA A 557 -17.61 28.74 -5.01
C ALA A 557 -17.97 30.22 -4.75
N VAL A 558 -18.22 31.01 -5.81
CA VAL A 558 -18.60 32.44 -5.71
C VAL A 558 -19.86 32.68 -4.87
N ARG A 559 -20.85 31.76 -4.96
CA ARG A 559 -22.15 31.90 -4.31
C ARG A 559 -22.28 31.13 -2.99
N SER A 560 -21.20 30.50 -2.54
CA SER A 560 -21.13 29.72 -1.30
C SER A 560 -20.40 30.48 -0.20
N ASP A 561 -20.73 30.24 1.06
CA ASP A 561 -20.06 30.85 2.21
C ASP A 561 -18.71 30.19 2.49
N ILE A 562 -18.63 28.87 2.24
CA ILE A 562 -17.44 28.02 2.41
C ILE A 562 -17.29 27.15 1.17
N ALA A 563 -16.06 26.99 0.69
CA ALA A 563 -15.73 26.04 -0.37
C ALA A 563 -14.80 24.95 0.17
N ILE A 564 -15.23 23.68 0.03
CA ILE A 564 -14.42 22.52 0.40
C ILE A 564 -14.02 21.80 -0.88
N VAL A 565 -12.74 21.84 -1.21
CA VAL A 565 -12.19 21.18 -2.40
C VAL A 565 -11.55 19.86 -1.98
N PHE A 566 -12.03 18.77 -2.54
CA PHE A 566 -11.45 17.45 -2.36
C PHE A 566 -10.48 17.17 -3.50
N THR A 567 -9.23 16.92 -3.14
CA THR A 567 -8.16 16.50 -4.05
C THR A 567 -7.70 15.09 -3.71
N GLY A 568 -7.02 14.42 -4.63
CA GLY A 568 -6.43 13.13 -4.33
C GLY A 568 -6.18 12.26 -5.54
N ASN A 569 -5.87 10.99 -5.24
CA ASN A 569 -5.72 9.91 -6.19
C ASN A 569 -6.82 8.87 -5.97
N THR A 570 -7.29 8.24 -7.04
CA THR A 570 -8.13 7.04 -6.94
C THR A 570 -7.24 5.79 -7.00
N ALA A 571 -7.83 4.61 -6.82
CA ALA A 571 -7.16 3.33 -6.99
C ALA A 571 -6.60 3.09 -8.42
N GLU A 572 -6.93 3.94 -9.40
CA GLU A 572 -6.29 3.90 -10.72
C GLU A 572 -4.99 4.72 -10.77
N TRP A 573 -4.94 5.82 -10.01
CA TRP A 573 -3.83 6.77 -10.04
C TRP A 573 -2.68 6.37 -9.12
N GLU A 574 -2.98 5.79 -7.97
CA GLU A 574 -2.02 5.35 -6.97
C GLU A 574 -2.21 3.86 -6.70
N ALA A 575 -1.36 3.05 -7.32
CA ALA A 575 -1.57 1.61 -7.43
C ALA A 575 -0.27 0.84 -7.65
N GLU A 576 -0.29 -0.43 -7.26
CA GLU A 576 0.68 -1.41 -7.69
C GLU A 576 0.82 -1.48 -9.23
N GLY A 577 2.06 -1.68 -9.69
CA GLY A 577 2.45 -1.81 -11.09
C GLY A 577 2.88 -0.49 -11.74
N GLN A 578 2.83 0.65 -11.02
CA GLN A 578 3.34 1.91 -11.55
C GLN A 578 3.66 2.93 -10.47
N ASP A 579 4.74 3.68 -10.68
CA ASP A 579 5.01 4.87 -9.89
C ASP A 579 4.19 6.06 -10.38
N GLN A 580 4.06 7.08 -9.52
CA GLN A 580 3.45 8.35 -9.89
C GLN A 580 4.25 8.99 -11.03
N VAL A 581 3.55 9.41 -12.07
CA VAL A 581 4.14 10.03 -13.27
C VAL A 581 4.50 11.51 -13.08
N SER A 582 4.02 12.12 -12.00
CA SER A 582 4.24 13.53 -11.66
C SER A 582 3.97 13.75 -10.18
N PHE A 583 4.59 14.80 -9.62
CA PHE A 583 4.29 15.28 -8.27
C PHE A 583 2.97 16.07 -8.21
N HIS A 584 2.48 16.55 -9.35
CA HIS A 584 1.20 17.25 -9.50
C HIS A 584 0.04 16.28 -9.70
N LEU A 585 -1.16 16.68 -9.25
CA LEU A 585 -2.37 15.86 -9.33
C LEU A 585 -3.38 16.35 -10.37
N PRO A 586 -3.86 15.44 -11.25
CA PRO A 586 -3.04 14.40 -11.89
C PRO A 586 -1.87 15.07 -12.65
N ARG A 587 -1.14 14.32 -13.47
CA ARG A 587 0.09 14.82 -14.14
C ARG A 587 -0.03 16.17 -14.88
N ASP A 588 -1.24 16.54 -15.30
CA ASP A 588 -1.50 17.79 -16.02
C ASP A 588 -1.80 18.98 -15.10
N GLY A 589 -1.76 18.79 -13.76
CA GLY A 589 -2.02 19.81 -12.74
C GLY A 589 -3.45 20.32 -12.70
N SER A 590 -4.43 19.55 -13.19
CA SER A 590 -5.83 20.00 -13.22
C SER A 590 -6.45 20.17 -11.83
N GLN A 591 -6.04 19.40 -10.81
CA GLN A 591 -6.50 19.63 -9.44
C GLN A 591 -5.85 20.88 -8.82
N ASP A 592 -4.58 21.16 -9.11
CA ASP A 592 -3.93 22.41 -8.67
C ASP A 592 -4.66 23.64 -9.22
N ARG A 593 -5.00 23.62 -10.52
CA ARG A 593 -5.79 24.68 -11.15
C ARG A 593 -7.18 24.82 -10.53
N LEU A 594 -7.82 23.71 -10.18
CA LEU A 594 -9.11 23.72 -9.49
C LEU A 594 -9.01 24.43 -8.14
N VAL A 595 -8.02 24.05 -7.31
CA VAL A 595 -7.85 24.66 -5.98
C VAL A 595 -7.57 26.15 -6.10
N SER A 596 -6.60 26.56 -6.93
CA SER A 596 -6.28 27.98 -7.09
C SER A 596 -7.46 28.80 -7.61
N ALA A 597 -8.21 28.29 -8.59
CA ALA A 597 -9.36 29.00 -9.14
C ALA A 597 -10.50 29.15 -8.11
N VAL A 598 -10.73 28.11 -7.29
CA VAL A 598 -11.73 28.15 -6.21
C VAL A 598 -11.27 29.07 -5.09
N ALA A 599 -10.02 29.00 -4.65
CA ALA A 599 -9.47 29.86 -3.61
C ALA A 599 -9.50 31.34 -3.99
N ALA A 600 -9.22 31.66 -5.26
CA ALA A 600 -9.37 33.02 -5.79
C ALA A 600 -10.83 33.51 -5.81
N ALA A 601 -11.79 32.60 -5.99
CA ALA A 601 -13.22 32.91 -6.01
C ALA A 601 -13.84 32.97 -4.61
N ASN A 602 -13.29 32.22 -3.65
CA ASN A 602 -13.79 32.12 -2.28
C ASN A 602 -12.63 32.02 -1.27
N GLY A 603 -12.44 33.09 -0.48
CA GLY A 603 -11.37 33.16 0.52
C GLY A 603 -11.53 32.22 1.72
N ASN A 604 -12.68 31.56 1.88
CA ASN A 604 -12.95 30.53 2.89
C ASN A 604 -12.79 29.13 2.30
N THR A 605 -11.70 28.91 1.56
CA THR A 605 -11.42 27.63 0.91
C THR A 605 -10.68 26.69 1.86
N ILE A 606 -11.22 25.48 1.99
CA ILE A 606 -10.66 24.35 2.73
C ILE A 606 -10.31 23.26 1.71
N VAL A 607 -9.14 22.65 1.84
CA VAL A 607 -8.75 21.50 1.01
C VAL A 607 -8.65 20.25 1.86
N VAL A 608 -9.26 19.17 1.38
CA VAL A 608 -9.10 17.81 1.92
C VAL A 608 -8.40 16.96 0.87
N ASN A 609 -7.17 16.56 1.15
CA ASN A 609 -6.34 15.79 0.23
C ASN A 609 -6.32 14.30 0.61
N CYS A 610 -6.70 13.43 -0.32
CA CYS A 610 -6.74 11.98 -0.15
C CYS A 610 -5.71 11.31 -1.07
N THR A 611 -4.47 11.21 -0.60
CA THR A 611 -3.35 10.51 -1.27
C THR A 611 -2.57 9.70 -0.26
N GLY A 612 -1.96 8.58 -0.66
CA GLY A 612 -1.01 7.88 0.20
C GLY A 612 0.42 8.41 0.11
N VAL A 613 0.66 9.40 -0.75
CA VAL A 613 1.94 10.05 -1.00
C VAL A 613 1.91 11.56 -0.78
N PRO A 614 3.07 12.20 -0.51
CA PRO A 614 3.22 13.65 -0.68
C PRO A 614 2.98 14.08 -2.12
N VAL A 615 2.38 15.26 -2.30
CA VAL A 615 2.08 15.85 -3.61
C VAL A 615 2.39 17.34 -3.65
N ALA A 616 2.50 17.90 -4.85
CA ALA A 616 2.67 19.33 -5.05
C ALA A 616 1.48 20.11 -4.47
N MET A 617 1.76 21.23 -3.80
CA MET A 617 0.75 22.12 -3.23
C MET A 617 1.08 23.59 -3.51
N PRO A 618 1.17 24.03 -4.78
CA PRO A 618 1.56 25.40 -5.12
C PRO A 618 0.60 26.46 -4.56
N TRP A 619 -0.65 26.07 -4.32
CA TRP A 619 -1.77 26.87 -3.80
C TRP A 619 -1.84 26.94 -2.27
N ILE A 620 -0.88 26.37 -1.53
CA ILE A 620 -0.97 26.24 -0.05
C ILE A 620 -1.19 27.57 0.69
N ASN A 621 -0.70 28.68 0.14
CA ASN A 621 -0.85 30.02 0.72
C ASN A 621 -2.16 30.73 0.31
N GLU A 622 -2.93 30.14 -0.61
CA GLU A 622 -4.19 30.71 -1.13
C GLU A 622 -5.41 30.22 -0.32
N ILE A 623 -5.25 29.16 0.46
CA ILE A 623 -6.33 28.46 1.19
C ILE A 623 -6.26 28.72 2.70
N LYS A 624 -7.36 28.45 3.42
CA LYS A 624 -7.44 28.63 4.88
C LYS A 624 -7.08 27.37 5.67
N ALA A 625 -7.46 26.20 5.19
CA ALA A 625 -7.16 24.95 5.88
C ALA A 625 -6.82 23.81 4.93
N LEU A 626 -5.89 22.95 5.35
CA LEU A 626 -5.49 21.73 4.66
C LEU A 626 -5.60 20.55 5.61
N VAL A 627 -6.35 19.53 5.18
CA VAL A 627 -6.52 18.26 5.86
C VAL A 627 -5.96 17.14 4.97
N GLN A 628 -4.96 16.42 5.47
CA GLN A 628 -4.44 15.21 4.83
C GLN A 628 -5.21 13.99 5.36
N ALA A 629 -5.99 13.37 4.48
CA ALA A 629 -6.88 12.26 4.85
C ALA A 629 -6.37 10.87 4.47
N TRP A 630 -5.33 10.77 3.63
CA TRP A 630 -4.83 9.48 3.16
C TRP A 630 -5.92 8.66 2.45
N PHE A 631 -5.95 7.34 2.68
CA PHE A 631 -7.07 6.46 2.37
C PHE A 631 -7.62 5.84 3.67
N PRO A 632 -8.69 6.40 4.27
CA PRO A 632 -9.18 5.97 5.59
C PRO A 632 -10.00 4.68 5.63
N GLY A 633 -10.12 3.92 4.53
CA GLY A 633 -10.96 2.72 4.45
C GLY A 633 -12.44 3.03 4.19
N GLN A 634 -13.31 2.02 4.32
CA GLN A 634 -14.73 2.09 3.88
C GLN A 634 -15.57 3.20 4.53
N GLU A 635 -15.14 3.71 5.69
CA GLU A 635 -15.77 4.80 6.43
C GLU A 635 -15.16 6.19 6.11
N ALA A 636 -14.39 6.32 5.04
CA ALA A 636 -13.63 7.53 4.70
C ALA A 636 -14.43 8.82 4.84
N GLY A 637 -15.61 8.91 4.22
CA GLY A 637 -16.44 10.12 4.31
C GLY A 637 -16.87 10.46 5.73
N ASN A 638 -17.20 9.46 6.56
CA ASN A 638 -17.58 9.69 7.95
C ASN A 638 -16.38 10.11 8.82
N SER A 639 -15.20 9.52 8.58
CA SER A 639 -13.96 9.91 9.26
C SER A 639 -13.54 11.35 8.93
N ILE A 640 -13.62 11.72 7.65
CA ILE A 640 -13.34 13.09 7.18
C ILE A 640 -14.34 14.07 7.80
N ALA A 641 -15.63 13.73 7.77
CA ALA A 641 -16.66 14.57 8.35
C ALA A 641 -16.45 14.77 9.87
N ASP A 642 -16.08 13.73 10.62
CA ASP A 642 -15.82 13.81 12.06
C ASP A 642 -14.74 14.85 12.40
N ILE A 643 -13.72 14.96 11.56
CA ILE A 643 -12.68 15.98 11.69
C ILE A 643 -13.21 17.35 11.29
N LEU A 644 -13.76 17.49 10.09
CA LEU A 644 -14.21 18.78 9.57
C LEU A 644 -15.23 19.48 10.48
N VAL A 645 -16.15 18.73 11.08
CA VAL A 645 -17.18 19.30 11.98
C VAL A 645 -16.75 19.30 13.46
N GLY A 646 -15.59 18.73 13.79
CA GLY A 646 -15.04 18.71 15.14
C GLY A 646 -15.73 17.74 16.11
N ASN A 647 -16.39 16.69 15.59
CA ASN A 647 -16.82 15.54 16.40
C ASN A 647 -15.61 14.83 17.01
N ARG A 648 -14.47 14.87 16.30
CA ARG A 648 -13.17 14.41 16.78
C ARG A 648 -12.14 15.53 16.62
N CYS A 649 -11.23 15.60 17.59
CA CYS A 649 -10.09 16.50 17.53
C CYS A 649 -9.00 15.83 16.67
N PRO A 650 -8.41 16.50 15.67
CA PRO A 650 -7.27 15.98 14.93
C PRO A 650 -6.13 15.62 15.87
N SER A 651 -5.58 14.43 15.66
CA SER A 651 -4.45 13.88 16.41
C SER A 651 -3.41 13.20 15.53
N GLY A 652 -3.67 13.04 14.23
CA GLY A 652 -2.73 12.42 13.33
C GLY A 652 -1.45 13.25 13.20
N LYS A 653 -0.32 12.58 13.02
CA LYS A 653 1.00 13.18 12.77
C LYS A 653 1.59 12.56 11.50
N LEU A 654 2.22 13.37 10.65
CA LEU A 654 2.80 12.91 9.39
C LEU A 654 3.83 11.79 9.63
N PRO A 655 3.65 10.60 9.05
CA PRO A 655 4.66 9.54 9.06
C PRO A 655 5.70 9.73 7.96
N VAL A 656 5.57 10.78 7.14
CA VAL A 656 6.47 11.09 6.01
C VAL A 656 6.64 12.58 5.86
N THR A 657 7.80 13.02 5.37
CA THR A 657 8.08 14.42 5.08
C THR A 657 7.47 14.81 3.74
N PHE A 658 6.83 15.97 3.68
CA PHE A 658 6.31 16.55 2.44
C PHE A 658 7.30 17.60 1.94
N PRO A 659 8.04 17.34 0.84
CA PRO A 659 8.92 18.34 0.26
C PRO A 659 8.13 19.45 -0.45
N ARG A 660 8.76 20.61 -0.65
CA ARG A 660 8.16 21.73 -1.40
C ARG A 660 8.05 21.44 -2.89
N ALA A 661 9.09 20.84 -3.45
CA ALA A 661 9.16 20.44 -4.85
C ALA A 661 9.64 19.00 -4.98
N ILE A 662 9.51 18.40 -6.17
CA ILE A 662 9.99 17.02 -6.35
C ILE A 662 11.52 16.96 -6.39
N GLU A 663 12.14 18.04 -6.87
CA GLU A 663 13.57 18.30 -6.92
C GLU A 663 14.21 18.33 -5.53
N ASP A 664 13.41 18.56 -4.50
CA ASP A 664 13.83 18.59 -3.11
C ASP A 664 13.85 17.20 -2.46
N ALA A 665 13.36 16.16 -3.14
CA ALA A 665 13.42 14.78 -2.65
C ALA A 665 14.87 14.30 -2.52
N PRO A 666 15.25 13.55 -1.45
CA PRO A 666 16.63 13.06 -1.27
C PRO A 666 17.09 12.17 -2.43
N ALA A 667 16.16 11.39 -3.00
CA ALA A 667 16.40 10.52 -4.13
C ALA A 667 16.12 11.17 -5.50
N PHE A 668 15.97 12.51 -5.57
CA PHE A 668 15.78 13.19 -6.85
C PHE A 668 16.98 12.98 -7.78
N GLY A 669 16.71 12.68 -9.06
CA GLY A 669 17.74 12.29 -10.04
C GLY A 669 18.16 10.81 -9.95
N ASN A 670 17.83 10.12 -8.85
CA ASN A 670 18.16 8.72 -8.58
C ASN A 670 16.89 7.86 -8.33
N PHE A 671 15.78 8.27 -8.93
CA PHE A 671 14.50 7.55 -8.98
C PHE A 671 13.83 7.81 -10.33
N PRO A 672 13.32 6.79 -11.06
CA PRO A 672 13.34 5.36 -10.73
C PRO A 672 14.61 4.64 -11.20
N GLY A 673 15.70 5.37 -11.48
CA GLY A 673 16.87 4.82 -12.14
C GLY A 673 16.70 4.72 -13.66
N GLY A 674 17.50 3.89 -14.31
CA GLY A 674 17.54 3.79 -15.77
C GLY A 674 18.20 2.49 -16.23
N PHE A 675 18.73 2.51 -17.45
CA PHE A 675 19.50 1.38 -17.99
C PHE A 675 20.99 1.73 -17.96
N ASP A 676 21.82 0.76 -17.57
CA ASP A 676 23.27 0.88 -17.69
C ASP A 676 23.74 0.70 -19.15
N HIS A 677 25.06 0.78 -19.37
CA HIS A 677 25.68 0.60 -20.68
C HIS A 677 25.42 -0.76 -21.35
N ASP A 678 25.06 -1.78 -20.57
CA ASP A 678 24.74 -3.13 -21.04
C ASP A 678 23.23 -3.34 -21.22
N GLY A 679 22.43 -2.29 -21.04
CA GLY A 679 20.97 -2.35 -21.16
C GLY A 679 20.28 -3.02 -19.97
N ARG A 680 20.93 -3.11 -18.79
CA ARG A 680 20.33 -3.65 -17.57
C ARG A 680 19.70 -2.53 -16.77
N ALA A 681 18.47 -2.75 -16.29
CA ALA A 681 17.80 -1.78 -15.43
C ALA A 681 18.53 -1.70 -14.08
N CYS A 682 18.90 -0.50 -13.65
CA CYS A 682 19.58 -0.28 -12.38
C CYS A 682 19.16 1.04 -11.72
N VAL A 683 19.22 1.05 -10.39
CA VAL A 683 19.01 2.24 -9.57
C VAL A 683 20.04 2.25 -8.44
N ARG A 684 20.64 3.41 -8.17
CA ARG A 684 21.58 3.60 -7.06
C ARG A 684 20.91 4.36 -5.94
N TYR A 685 20.99 3.83 -4.72
CA TYR A 685 20.50 4.49 -3.52
C TYR A 685 21.60 5.39 -2.95
N GLU A 686 21.92 6.45 -3.71
CA GLU A 686 23.04 7.36 -3.44
C GLU A 686 22.81 8.24 -2.20
N GLU A 687 21.56 8.45 -1.80
CA GLU A 687 21.20 9.14 -0.56
C GLU A 687 21.58 8.36 0.71
N GLY A 688 21.90 7.06 0.59
CA GLY A 688 22.35 6.23 1.70
C GLY A 688 21.36 6.20 2.86
N VAL A 689 21.81 6.62 4.05
CA VAL A 689 20.97 6.68 5.27
C VAL A 689 20.11 7.94 5.37
N PHE A 690 20.28 8.89 4.45
CA PHE A 690 19.57 10.17 4.44
C PHE A 690 18.25 10.04 3.67
N VAL A 691 17.38 9.16 4.16
CA VAL A 691 16.00 9.00 3.65
C VAL A 691 15.03 9.78 4.53
N GLY A 692 14.10 10.50 3.88
CA GLY A 692 13.07 11.28 4.57
C GLY A 692 13.67 12.39 5.44
N TYR A 693 13.12 12.59 6.65
CA TYR A 693 13.58 13.65 7.56
C TYR A 693 15.07 13.56 7.92
N ARG A 694 15.71 12.38 7.80
CA ARG A 694 17.15 12.25 8.04
C ARG A 694 17.96 13.15 7.11
N PHE A 695 17.50 13.32 5.87
CA PHE A 695 18.05 14.28 4.92
C PHE A 695 17.65 15.71 5.26
N TYR A 696 16.35 15.95 5.43
CA TYR A 696 15.84 17.31 5.57
C TYR A 696 16.26 18.01 6.86
N ASP A 697 16.45 17.26 7.94
CA ASP A 697 16.87 17.81 9.23
C ASP A 697 18.37 18.12 9.28
N HIS A 698 19.13 17.73 8.26
CA HIS A 698 20.59 17.89 8.13
C HIS A 698 21.00 19.31 7.70
N GLY A 699 20.47 20.33 8.37
CA GLY A 699 20.87 21.73 8.15
C GLY A 699 19.74 22.68 7.81
N PRO A 700 19.96 24.00 7.98
CA PRO A 700 18.97 25.02 7.62
C PRO A 700 18.57 24.97 6.15
N GLU A 701 19.53 24.81 5.23
CA GLU A 701 19.26 24.78 3.78
C GLU A 701 18.35 23.60 3.38
N GLN A 702 18.56 22.44 4.00
CA GLN A 702 17.77 21.23 3.79
C GLN A 702 16.37 21.39 4.40
N ARG A 703 16.25 22.04 5.55
CA ARG A 703 14.95 22.32 6.19
C ARG A 703 14.09 23.29 5.39
N GLU A 704 14.69 24.23 4.66
CA GLU A 704 13.94 25.16 3.79
C GLU A 704 13.19 24.43 2.66
N LYS A 705 13.66 23.24 2.28
CA LYS A 705 13.05 22.38 1.24
C LYS A 705 11.79 21.64 1.70
N VAL A 706 11.45 21.72 2.98
CA VAL A 706 10.30 21.03 3.56
C VAL A 706 9.06 21.92 3.53
N LEU A 707 7.95 21.38 3.03
CA LEU A 707 6.63 21.98 3.16
C LEU A 707 5.99 21.59 4.49
N PHE A 708 5.93 20.30 4.79
CA PHE A 708 5.49 19.79 6.10
C PHE A 708 6.46 18.71 6.63
N PRO A 709 7.00 18.86 7.85
CA PRO A 709 8.02 17.96 8.35
C PRO A 709 7.45 16.66 8.93
N PHE A 710 8.28 15.62 8.98
CA PHE A 710 7.96 14.37 9.68
C PHE A 710 7.52 14.60 11.13
N GLY A 711 6.50 13.86 11.54
CA GLY A 711 5.89 13.96 12.86
C GLY A 711 5.00 15.19 13.06
N TYR A 712 4.80 16.04 12.06
CA TYR A 712 3.96 17.25 12.17
C TYR A 712 2.47 16.95 12.09
N GLY A 713 1.66 17.70 12.85
CA GLY A 713 0.21 17.67 12.76
C GLY A 713 -0.43 18.57 13.82
N LEU A 714 -1.36 19.42 13.39
CA LEU A 714 -2.09 20.36 14.23
C LEU A 714 -3.25 19.66 14.97
N SER A 715 -3.78 20.34 15.98
CA SER A 715 -4.94 19.92 16.76
C SER A 715 -5.90 21.10 16.98
N TYR A 716 -7.16 20.83 17.36
CA TYR A 716 -8.11 21.88 17.78
C TYR A 716 -7.92 22.29 19.25
N THR A 717 -6.96 21.69 19.94
CA THR A 717 -6.51 22.08 21.27
C THR A 717 -5.00 22.29 21.26
N SER A 718 -4.42 22.73 22.37
CA SER A 718 -2.99 22.98 22.48
C SER A 718 -2.39 22.20 23.64
N PHE A 719 -1.13 21.79 23.49
CA PHE A 719 -0.41 20.99 24.47
C PHE A 719 0.91 21.64 24.85
N THR A 720 1.41 21.31 26.04
CA THR A 720 2.77 21.63 26.47
C THR A 720 3.43 20.39 27.03
N LEU A 721 4.71 20.21 26.70
CA LEU A 721 5.58 19.18 27.27
C LEU A 721 6.52 19.85 28.27
N CYS A 722 6.60 19.34 29.50
CA CYS A 722 7.47 19.84 30.55
C CYS A 722 8.06 18.70 31.40
N ASP A 723 8.90 19.05 32.38
CA ASP A 723 9.52 18.12 33.33
C ASP A 723 10.27 16.96 32.66
N ILE A 724 10.97 17.27 31.56
CA ILE A 724 11.72 16.28 30.77
C ILE A 724 12.97 15.87 31.54
N SER A 725 13.21 14.57 31.68
CA SER A 725 14.41 14.02 32.32
C SER A 725 14.72 12.60 31.84
N LEU A 726 15.96 12.15 32.07
CA LEU A 726 16.41 10.79 31.72
C LEU A 726 16.75 9.97 32.97
N SER A 727 16.46 8.68 32.90
CA SER A 727 17.05 7.66 33.77
C SER A 727 17.85 6.67 32.92
N VAL A 728 19.11 6.45 33.27
CA VAL A 728 20.04 5.53 32.57
C VAL A 728 20.45 4.43 33.56
N PHE A 729 20.32 3.16 33.17
CA PHE A 729 20.83 2.04 33.94
C PHE A 729 22.22 1.67 33.38
N GLU A 730 23.24 1.58 34.25
CA GLU A 730 24.66 1.55 33.86
C GLU A 730 25.23 0.14 33.66
N ASP A 731 24.46 -0.94 33.87
CA ASP A 731 25.02 -2.27 34.12
C ASP A 731 25.02 -3.23 32.90
N ASP A 732 24.22 -2.98 31.84
CA ASP A 732 24.19 -3.83 30.62
C ASP A 732 24.02 -3.05 29.29
N HIS A 733 24.36 -3.68 28.16
CA HIS A 733 24.14 -3.18 26.80
C HIS A 733 22.64 -3.11 26.44
N ASP A 734 21.82 -3.96 27.05
CA ASP A 734 20.36 -4.03 26.84
C ASP A 734 19.56 -3.15 27.82
N ASP A 735 20.23 -2.46 28.73
CA ASP A 735 19.57 -1.59 29.70
C ASP A 735 18.84 -0.42 29.01
N PRO A 736 17.53 -0.22 29.28
CA PRO A 736 16.75 0.81 28.61
C PRO A 736 17.12 2.20 29.13
N VAL A 737 17.28 3.17 28.24
CA VAL A 737 17.23 4.60 28.59
C VAL A 737 15.76 4.98 28.73
N GLN A 738 15.36 5.44 29.91
CA GLN A 738 14.01 5.91 30.17
C GLN A 738 13.94 7.44 30.02
N VAL A 739 12.94 7.91 29.28
CA VAL A 739 12.62 9.32 29.10
C VAL A 739 11.32 9.60 29.86
N HIS A 740 11.39 10.49 30.84
CA HIS A 740 10.22 10.96 31.58
C HIS A 740 9.79 12.32 31.05
N VAL A 741 8.49 12.52 30.83
CA VAL A 741 7.91 13.78 30.37
C VAL A 741 6.48 13.94 30.88
N THR A 742 6.12 15.16 31.26
CA THR A 742 4.73 15.52 31.57
C THR A 742 4.10 16.20 30.37
N VAL A 743 2.96 15.69 29.90
CA VAL A 743 2.16 16.32 28.83
C VAL A 743 0.92 16.94 29.45
N SER A 744 0.64 18.20 29.12
CA SER A 744 -0.54 18.91 29.58
C SER A 744 -1.37 19.43 28.42
N ASN A 745 -2.69 19.24 28.47
CA ASN A 745 -3.63 19.87 27.54
C ASN A 745 -4.04 21.23 28.09
N ILE A 746 -3.50 22.30 27.49
CA ILE A 746 -3.71 23.68 27.93
C ILE A 746 -4.85 24.38 27.18
N GLY A 747 -5.48 23.70 26.22
CA GLY A 747 -6.62 24.22 25.49
C GLY A 747 -7.98 23.87 26.11
N ASN A 748 -9.04 24.03 25.32
CA ASN A 748 -10.43 23.91 25.78
C ASN A 748 -11.17 22.67 25.22
N ARG A 749 -10.48 21.81 24.46
CA ARG A 749 -11.03 20.59 23.88
C ARG A 749 -10.24 19.37 24.31
N ARG A 750 -10.93 18.24 24.47
CA ARG A 750 -10.25 16.95 24.59
C ARG A 750 -9.45 16.70 23.31
N GLY A 751 -8.22 16.23 23.45
CA GLY A 751 -7.37 15.87 22.32
C GLY A 751 -6.34 14.83 22.72
N THR A 752 -5.52 14.44 21.75
CA THR A 752 -4.41 13.50 21.94
C THR A 752 -3.17 14.15 21.36
N GLU A 753 -2.06 14.11 22.10
CA GLU A 753 -0.74 14.52 21.62
C GLU A 753 0.17 13.30 21.48
N THR A 754 1.12 13.35 20.56
CA THR A 754 2.15 12.34 20.35
C THR A 754 3.49 12.88 20.81
N ILE A 755 4.04 12.29 21.87
CA ILE A 755 5.42 12.51 22.28
C ILE A 755 6.32 11.76 21.29
N GLN A 756 7.34 12.44 20.77
CA GLN A 756 8.34 11.89 19.87
C GLN A 756 9.73 12.09 20.48
N VAL A 757 10.51 11.02 20.54
CA VAL A 757 11.87 11.02 21.11
C VAL A 757 12.86 10.70 20.01
N TYR A 758 13.83 11.61 19.82
CA TYR A 758 14.89 11.47 18.85
C TYR A 758 16.26 11.46 19.54
N VAL A 759 17.21 10.71 19.00
CA VAL A 759 18.58 10.65 19.54
C VAL A 759 19.59 10.91 18.44
N GLY A 760 20.62 11.67 18.75
CA GLY A 760 21.70 11.96 17.82
C GLY A 760 22.98 12.40 18.53
N HIS A 761 24.09 12.44 17.79
CA HIS A 761 25.36 12.91 18.33
C HIS A 761 25.29 14.40 18.68
N ALA A 762 25.90 14.80 19.80
CA ALA A 762 25.98 16.21 20.18
C ALA A 762 26.85 17.04 19.22
N LEU A 763 27.79 16.40 18.54
CA LEU A 763 28.57 16.97 17.45
C LEU A 763 28.09 16.37 16.13
N HIS A 764 27.50 17.20 15.28
CA HIS A 764 26.99 16.73 13.99
C HIS A 764 28.13 16.38 13.03
N SER A 765 27.88 15.39 12.18
CA SER A 765 28.76 14.95 11.09
C SER A 765 27.96 14.90 9.79
N GLU A 766 28.66 15.06 8.66
CA GLU A 766 28.08 14.80 7.33
C GLU A 766 27.80 13.31 7.09
N GLU A 767 28.40 12.42 7.88
CA GLU A 767 28.27 10.95 7.72
C GLU A 767 27.06 10.34 8.46
N HIS A 768 26.45 11.08 9.38
CA HIS A 768 25.37 10.57 10.23
C HIS A 768 24.16 11.52 10.22
N PRO A 769 22.92 10.98 10.23
CA PRO A 769 21.75 11.78 10.51
C PRO A 769 21.92 12.53 11.84
N TRP A 770 21.47 13.79 11.89
CA TRP A 770 21.62 14.61 13.09
C TRP A 770 20.87 14.04 14.28
N LYS A 771 19.73 13.40 14.03
CA LYS A 771 18.95 12.65 15.01
C LYS A 771 18.04 11.63 14.33
N THR A 772 17.71 10.55 15.02
CA THR A 772 16.79 9.50 14.56
C THR A 772 15.71 9.23 15.61
N LEU A 773 14.51 8.87 15.17
CA LEU A 773 13.41 8.48 16.03
C LEU A 773 13.75 7.17 16.75
N VAL A 774 13.58 7.15 18.08
CA VAL A 774 13.87 5.96 18.91
C VAL A 774 12.70 5.53 19.81
N ALA A 775 11.73 6.41 20.04
CA ALA A 775 10.52 6.09 20.80
C ALA A 775 9.40 7.12 20.53
N PHE A 776 8.16 6.70 20.71
CA PHE A 776 6.99 7.59 20.67
C PHE A 776 5.86 7.07 21.57
N ALA A 777 4.96 7.96 21.98
CA ALA A 777 3.77 7.60 22.76
C ALA A 777 2.63 8.60 22.55
N GLN A 778 1.41 8.10 22.38
CA GLN A 778 0.21 8.93 22.38
C GLN A 778 -0.34 9.14 23.79
N VAL A 779 -0.77 10.37 24.08
CA VAL A 779 -1.30 10.78 25.37
C VAL A 779 -2.65 11.50 25.18
N PRO A 780 -3.79 10.78 25.30
CA PRO A 780 -5.11 11.41 25.27
C PRO A 780 -5.38 12.15 26.58
N LEU A 781 -5.80 13.41 26.49
CA LEU A 781 -5.99 14.32 27.64
C LEU A 781 -7.30 15.13 27.51
N TYR A 782 -8.04 15.23 28.62
CA TYR A 782 -9.11 16.21 28.78
C TYR A 782 -8.54 17.63 28.92
N PRO A 783 -9.35 18.69 28.68
CA PRO A 783 -8.92 20.07 28.93
C PRO A 783 -8.41 20.27 30.36
N GLY A 784 -7.22 20.85 30.50
CA GLY A 784 -6.57 21.09 31.79
C GLY A 784 -5.93 19.86 32.46
N GLU A 785 -6.01 18.68 31.84
CA GLU A 785 -5.36 17.46 32.35
C GLU A 785 -3.85 17.47 32.05
N SER A 786 -3.06 17.02 33.02
CA SER A 786 -1.63 16.73 32.88
C SER A 786 -1.36 15.26 33.18
N ARG A 787 -0.49 14.61 32.38
CA ARG A 787 -0.09 13.21 32.59
C ARG A 787 1.41 13.04 32.45
N ALA A 788 2.04 12.48 33.48
CA ALA A 788 3.40 11.98 33.42
C ALA A 788 3.45 10.69 32.58
N THR A 789 4.38 10.64 31.63
CA THR A 789 4.58 9.53 30.70
C THR A 789 6.05 9.15 30.67
N THR A 790 6.31 7.84 30.65
CA THR A 790 7.66 7.29 30.51
C THR A 790 7.75 6.54 29.19
N LEU A 791 8.75 6.86 28.39
CA LEU A 791 9.14 6.13 27.19
C LEU A 791 10.49 5.45 27.42
N ALA A 792 10.78 4.40 26.67
CA ALA A 792 12.06 3.71 26.75
C ALA A 792 12.60 3.41 25.36
N PHE A 793 13.90 3.50 25.22
CA PHE A 793 14.65 3.02 24.06
C PHE A 793 15.94 2.36 24.51
N THR A 794 16.50 1.52 23.67
CA THR A 794 17.75 0.82 23.92
C THR A 794 18.89 1.45 23.12
N ARG A 795 20.12 1.12 23.51
CA ARG A 795 21.33 1.44 22.76
C ARG A 795 21.24 1.06 21.28
N ARG A 796 20.64 -0.08 20.97
CA ARG A 796 20.48 -0.60 19.61
C ARG A 796 19.65 0.32 18.71
N ASP A 797 18.75 1.13 19.27
CA ASP A 797 17.79 1.94 18.52
C ASP A 797 18.40 3.18 17.84
N PHE A 798 19.57 3.64 18.30
CA PHE A 798 20.33 4.74 17.68
C PHE A 798 21.75 4.34 17.28
N ALA A 799 22.07 3.03 17.32
CA ALA A 799 23.32 2.50 16.78
C ALA A 799 23.36 2.66 15.25
N HIS A 800 24.56 2.81 14.69
CA HIS A 800 24.77 2.80 13.24
C HIS A 800 25.48 1.52 12.80
N PHE A 801 25.33 1.14 11.55
CA PHE A 801 25.98 -0.04 10.99
C PHE A 801 27.34 0.35 10.39
N ASP A 802 28.42 -0.12 10.99
CA ASP A 802 29.76 0.07 10.46
C ASP A 802 30.08 -1.00 9.41
N GLU A 803 30.26 -0.56 8.16
CA GLU A 803 30.49 -1.45 7.02
C GLU A 803 31.84 -2.16 7.10
N SER A 804 32.84 -1.53 7.74
CA SER A 804 34.19 -2.09 7.82
C SER A 804 34.26 -3.31 8.73
N SER A 805 33.56 -3.29 9.86
CA SER A 805 33.48 -4.39 10.82
C SER A 805 32.26 -5.30 10.63
N GLY A 806 31.29 -4.90 9.80
CA GLY A 806 30.04 -5.60 9.55
C GLY A 806 29.14 -5.69 10.78
N ARG A 807 29.20 -4.70 11.68
CA ARG A 807 28.55 -4.73 13.00
C ARG A 807 27.84 -3.42 13.31
N TRP A 808 26.81 -3.52 14.15
CA TRP A 808 26.19 -2.38 14.79
C TRP A 808 27.10 -1.83 15.87
N ILE A 809 27.39 -0.53 15.79
CA ILE A 809 28.25 0.15 16.76
C ILE A 809 27.58 1.41 17.30
N ILE A 810 27.97 1.75 18.52
CA ILE A 810 27.61 3.01 19.17
C ILE A 810 28.92 3.63 19.56
N ALA A 811 29.29 4.71 18.87
CA ALA A 811 30.53 5.40 19.18
C ALA A 811 30.43 6.02 20.58
N ALA A 812 31.52 5.93 21.34
CA ALA A 812 31.63 6.66 22.58
C ALA A 812 31.55 8.17 22.32
N GLY A 813 30.95 8.89 23.25
CA GLY A 813 30.76 10.33 23.11
C GLY A 813 29.47 10.83 23.73
N GLU A 814 29.21 12.10 23.46
CA GLU A 814 28.01 12.78 23.92
C GLU A 814 26.91 12.73 22.85
N TYR A 815 25.71 12.37 23.28
CA TYR A 815 24.49 12.35 22.52
C TYR A 815 23.47 13.32 23.12
N ARG A 816 22.52 13.72 22.29
CA ARG A 816 21.35 14.53 22.66
C ARG A 816 20.10 13.70 22.50
N VAL A 817 19.27 13.68 23.55
CA VAL A 817 17.93 13.09 23.52
C VAL A 817 16.94 14.23 23.38
N HIS A 818 16.36 14.39 22.20
CA HIS A 818 15.40 15.43 21.88
C HIS A 818 13.98 14.92 22.10
N VAL A 819 13.16 15.66 22.85
CA VAL A 819 11.78 15.31 23.15
C VAL A 819 10.87 16.41 22.61
N GLY A 820 9.91 16.04 21.77
CA GLY A 820 9.07 16.99 21.05
C GLY A 820 7.76 16.39 20.55
N THR A 821 7.07 17.13 19.70
CA THR A 821 5.79 16.76 19.07
C THR A 821 5.90 16.64 17.54
N SER A 822 7.06 16.97 16.97
CA SER A 822 7.50 16.71 15.60
C SER A 822 9.03 16.79 15.52
N VAL A 823 9.63 16.43 14.38
CA VAL A 823 11.09 16.51 14.21
C VAL A 823 11.66 17.94 14.33
N VAL A 824 10.81 18.96 14.14
CA VAL A 824 11.18 20.38 14.23
C VAL A 824 10.65 21.08 15.49
N ASP A 825 9.66 20.52 16.18
CA ASP A 825 9.06 21.09 17.39
C ASP A 825 9.55 20.34 18.63
N ILE A 826 10.74 20.72 19.10
CA ILE A 826 11.43 20.11 20.23
C ILE A 826 11.17 20.93 21.50
N ALA A 827 10.52 20.32 22.48
CA ALA A 827 10.19 20.94 23.76
C ALA A 827 11.37 20.92 24.76
N GLY A 828 12.23 19.90 24.68
CA GLY A 828 13.39 19.77 25.56
C GLY A 828 14.46 18.87 24.99
N THR A 829 15.68 18.99 25.51
CA THR A 829 16.82 18.17 25.10
C THR A 829 17.66 17.81 26.30
N GLU A 830 17.86 16.51 26.49
CA GLU A 830 18.66 15.96 27.57
C GLU A 830 20.01 15.42 27.06
N ARG A 831 20.98 15.38 27.96
CA ARG A 831 22.33 14.90 27.67
C ARG A 831 22.44 13.41 27.98
N LEU A 832 22.97 12.64 27.04
CA LEU A 832 23.27 11.21 27.20
C LEU A 832 24.74 10.96 26.87
N VAL A 833 25.49 10.31 27.75
CA VAL A 833 26.92 10.04 27.54
C VAL A 833 27.14 8.54 27.37
N MET A 834 27.69 8.15 26.23
CA MET A 834 28.11 6.78 25.96
C MET A 834 29.60 6.67 26.26
N ARG A 835 29.96 5.75 27.16
CA ARG A 835 31.36 5.41 27.44
C ARG A 835 31.80 4.33 26.46
N GLU A 836 33.10 4.28 26.14
CA GLU A 836 33.67 3.15 25.41
C GLU A 836 33.35 1.87 26.18
N SER A 837 32.79 0.87 25.49
CA SER A 837 32.71 -0.49 26.02
C SER A 837 34.14 -1.00 26.17
N MET A 838 34.58 -1.28 27.40
CA MET A 838 35.88 -1.90 27.69
C MET A 838 36.01 -3.29 27.07
#